data_AF-A0A3P3ZB84-F1
#
_entry.id   AF-A0A3P3ZB84-F1
#
_cell.length_a   1.000
_cell.length_b   1.000
_cell.length_c   1.000
_cell.angle_alpha   90.00
_cell.angle_beta   90.00
_cell.angle_gamma   90.00
#
_symmetry.space_group_name_H-M   'P 1'
#
loop_
_entity.id
_entity.type
_entity.pdbx_description
1 polymer ?
#
loop_
_entity_poly.entity_id
_entity_poly.type
_entity_poly.pdbx_seq_one_letter_code
_entity_poly.pdbx_strand_id
1 'polypeptide(L)'
;MKFGKRLQDEIVLEWADYYVSYKRLKQFIHNSELRGCEFSDELFNIITEELAKAEGLFQQLMTDLQEEHDRLMKMNPGHPVAPERKLRRFYRRKKGDSANDEAPNEETGLVSTATSSVCDPSVLDEEVVPRPQHTGLGALFKHLFLLLIGDSQVKEVESNTPRALFLEWHSNAHQLQHFAELNLEAIRKSAKKLKKHRRMEDDFTAAIEVELARSRLVTLMPRLRNLLSDVSVDFERKFKVPLDQYANVAMSQEWHARWRYIFLGAVLFLLVQQLPVLTEEPAAHNCLTLFVLITTLWITEAIPFFCTAMLIPLFAVPLRIVMDPATHQSATASLASQIILGKVFNHVQILVMGGLTIAKAFSRTNLEMYAASMLHRWTAHRPSLYLLGVMLSSCLLCAFMSNVAAPLLVLGVVQRTLWEFPEGTKAPHGILLGLAFSCNIGGMLSPIASPQNAVAISALGFYNVSFAQWVTVALPVVLFSVVAAWAIVLIVWEPFAAVPYIPLQVVNTAAEEQVSSATRVVVLVVSAITITLWILPANLFFGDTGIVALIPIVVFFGIGILSKDDFNTLSWHLMFLLAGGNMLGLCAHDSRLLDIIAMSMKSTLTDSPPYLTLLAVLIAVSIITTFVSHTVAAMILLPIIVKIGFLMPQSTGIMAVTPQSMVMLTALMCSGAMAFPISSFPNVNSLLAEDSKGKLYLRAKDFLVCGTAITLVFMVCLATWMVPLTNYVLPANH
;
A
#
# COMPACT_ATOMS: atom_id res chain seq x y z
N MET A 1 -28.42 3.48 -1.10
CA MET A 1 -29.28 3.85 0.05
C MET A 1 -30.44 4.76 -0.39
N LYS A 2 -31.60 4.73 0.27
CA LYS A 2 -32.62 5.79 0.14
C LYS A 2 -32.05 7.06 0.78
N PHE A 3 -32.07 8.21 0.09
CA PHE A 3 -31.45 9.47 0.54
C PHE A 3 -31.76 9.85 2.00
N GLY A 4 -32.98 9.59 2.50
CA GLY A 4 -33.33 9.88 3.89
C GLY A 4 -32.56 9.05 4.93
N LYS A 5 -32.10 7.83 4.61
CA LYS A 5 -31.26 7.02 5.50
C LYS A 5 -29.81 7.52 5.48
N ARG A 6 -29.31 7.88 4.29
CA ARG A 6 -27.99 8.50 4.10
C ARG A 6 -27.88 9.83 4.86
N LEU A 7 -28.91 10.67 4.80
CA LEU A 7 -28.94 11.92 5.55
C LEU A 7 -28.87 11.65 7.06
N GLN A 8 -29.61 10.66 7.59
CA GLN A 8 -29.55 10.31 9.02
C GLN A 8 -28.19 9.76 9.48
N ASP A 9 -27.50 9.01 8.62
CA ASP A 9 -26.21 8.40 8.93
C ASP A 9 -25.03 9.38 8.77
N GLU A 10 -25.17 10.42 7.94
CA GLU A 10 -24.11 11.42 7.64
C GLU A 10 -24.34 12.79 8.33
N ILE A 11 -25.39 12.96 9.13
CA ILE A 11 -25.63 14.19 9.91
C ILE A 11 -24.64 14.28 11.07
N VAL A 12 -23.97 15.44 11.18
CA VAL A 12 -23.33 15.83 12.43
C VAL A 12 -24.42 16.14 13.45
N LEU A 13 -24.52 15.34 14.52
CA LEU A 13 -25.62 15.41 15.51
C LEU A 13 -25.83 16.82 16.10
N GLU A 14 -24.79 17.63 16.18
CA GLU A 14 -24.84 18.99 16.71
C GLU A 14 -25.44 20.00 15.73
N TRP A 15 -25.42 19.69 14.43
CA TRP A 15 -25.99 20.53 13.37
C TRP A 15 -27.34 20.00 12.89
N ALA A 16 -27.87 18.95 13.54
CA ALA A 16 -29.08 18.24 13.12
C ALA A 16 -30.28 19.18 12.84
N ASP A 17 -30.44 20.23 13.65
CA ASP A 17 -31.52 21.22 13.54
C ASP A 17 -31.35 22.19 12.36
N TYR A 18 -30.14 22.26 11.79
CA TYR A 18 -29.78 23.14 10.68
C TYR A 18 -29.72 22.41 9.32
N TYR A 19 -29.89 21.10 9.31
CA TYR A 19 -30.05 20.36 8.06
C TYR A 19 -31.46 20.54 7.49
N VAL A 20 -31.54 20.69 6.16
CA VAL A 20 -32.81 20.78 5.44
C VAL A 20 -33.66 19.55 5.72
N SER A 21 -34.85 19.75 6.27
CA SER A 21 -35.78 18.67 6.61
C SER A 21 -36.40 18.06 5.36
N TYR A 22 -35.69 17.07 4.80
CA TYR A 22 -36.15 16.30 3.65
C TYR A 22 -37.52 15.63 3.90
N LYS A 23 -37.83 15.31 5.17
CA LYS A 23 -39.12 14.74 5.57
C LYS A 23 -40.25 15.77 5.45
N ARG A 24 -40.05 17.01 5.91
CA ARG A 24 -41.01 18.12 5.81
C ARG A 24 -41.33 18.43 4.35
N LEU A 25 -40.30 18.60 3.52
CA LEU A 25 -40.44 18.82 2.06
C LEU A 25 -41.18 17.65 1.39
N LYS A 26 -40.84 16.41 1.73
CA LYS A 26 -41.51 15.23 1.17
C LYS A 26 -43.00 15.18 1.56
N GLN A 27 -43.33 15.44 2.82
CA GLN A 27 -44.71 15.44 3.32
C GLN A 27 -45.54 16.52 2.64
N PHE A 28 -45.00 17.73 2.50
CA PHE A 28 -45.67 18.83 1.80
C PHE A 28 -45.98 18.46 0.34
N ILE A 29 -44.99 17.90 -0.39
CA ILE A 29 -45.17 17.46 -1.79
C ILE A 29 -46.27 16.38 -1.92
N HIS A 30 -46.40 15.46 -0.95
CA HIS A 30 -47.36 14.35 -1.03
C HIS A 30 -48.76 14.72 -0.56
N ASN A 31 -48.89 15.56 0.46
CA ASN A 31 -50.14 15.72 1.21
C ASN A 31 -50.82 17.09 1.04
N SER A 32 -50.18 18.07 0.39
CA SER A 32 -50.77 19.40 0.20
C SER A 32 -52.01 19.35 -0.73
N GLU A 33 -53.05 20.13 -0.43
CA GLU A 33 -54.23 20.26 -1.31
C GLU A 33 -54.10 21.42 -2.30
N LEU A 34 -53.09 22.28 -2.14
CA LEU A 34 -52.81 23.45 -2.97
C LEU A 34 -52.41 23.06 -4.41
N ARG A 35 -52.73 23.92 -5.39
CA ARG A 35 -52.42 23.73 -6.82
C ARG A 35 -51.97 25.03 -7.48
N GLY A 36 -51.19 24.94 -8.55
CA GLY A 36 -50.77 26.10 -9.36
C GLY A 36 -49.86 27.05 -8.58
N CYS A 37 -50.07 28.36 -8.72
CA CYS A 37 -49.22 29.39 -8.12
C CYS A 37 -49.18 29.34 -6.58
N GLU A 38 -50.31 29.04 -5.93
CA GLU A 38 -50.37 28.96 -4.46
C GLU A 38 -49.51 27.82 -3.90
N PHE A 39 -49.40 26.70 -4.64
CA PHE A 39 -48.53 25.60 -4.26
C PHE A 39 -47.05 25.97 -4.45
N SER A 40 -46.71 26.64 -5.57
CA SER A 40 -45.32 27.05 -5.81
C SER A 40 -44.86 28.06 -4.78
N ASP A 41 -45.67 29.06 -4.46
CA ASP A 41 -45.31 30.11 -3.51
C ASP A 41 -45.03 29.52 -2.12
N GLU A 42 -45.89 28.61 -1.67
CA GLU A 42 -45.71 27.94 -0.38
C GLU A 42 -44.53 26.94 -0.38
N LEU A 43 -44.29 26.23 -1.49
CA LEU A 43 -43.12 25.37 -1.64
C LEU A 43 -41.81 26.17 -1.58
N PHE A 44 -41.75 27.31 -2.28
CA PHE A 44 -40.60 28.19 -2.26
C PHE A 44 -40.40 28.82 -0.88
N ASN A 45 -41.48 29.24 -0.19
CA ASN A 45 -41.39 29.71 1.19
C ASN A 45 -40.75 28.67 2.12
N ILE A 46 -41.16 27.40 2.03
CA ILE A 46 -40.57 26.31 2.84
C ILE A 46 -39.09 26.07 2.47
N ILE A 47 -38.75 26.09 1.18
CA ILE A 47 -37.36 25.93 0.72
C ILE A 47 -36.48 27.08 1.25
N THR A 48 -36.96 28.32 1.16
CA THR A 48 -36.26 29.51 1.64
C THR A 48 -36.10 29.49 3.16
N GLU A 49 -37.12 29.08 3.91
CA GLU A 49 -37.06 28.95 5.38
C GLU A 49 -36.01 27.91 5.81
N GLU A 50 -35.97 26.74 5.15
CA GLU A 50 -35.01 25.67 5.47
C GLU A 50 -33.59 26.01 5.02
N LEU A 51 -33.43 26.67 3.87
CA LEU A 51 -32.12 27.17 3.41
C LEU A 51 -31.58 28.25 4.34
N ALA A 52 -32.41 29.19 4.80
CA ALA A 52 -31.98 30.26 5.69
C ALA A 52 -31.35 29.74 7.00
N LYS A 53 -31.87 28.63 7.54
CA LYS A 53 -31.30 27.95 8.72
C LYS A 53 -29.90 27.41 8.43
N ALA A 54 -29.75 26.67 7.34
CA ALA A 54 -28.47 26.09 6.94
C ALA A 54 -27.44 27.18 6.58
N GLU A 55 -27.87 28.23 5.89
CA GLU A 55 -27.03 29.38 5.52
C GLU A 55 -26.53 30.16 6.73
N GLY A 56 -27.38 30.38 7.74
CA GLY A 56 -27.01 31.08 8.97
C GLY A 56 -25.90 30.35 9.73
N LEU A 57 -26.04 29.03 9.92
CA LEU A 57 -25.01 28.22 10.56
C LEU A 57 -23.74 28.17 9.71
N PHE A 58 -23.86 27.93 8.42
CA PHE A 58 -22.70 27.84 7.52
C PHE A 58 -21.87 29.14 7.57
N GLN A 59 -22.53 30.29 7.55
CA GLN A 59 -21.87 31.59 7.63
C GLN A 59 -21.12 31.77 8.96
N GLN A 60 -21.73 31.38 10.08
CA GLN A 60 -21.11 31.45 11.41
C GLN A 60 -19.87 30.54 11.49
N LEU A 61 -19.98 29.30 11.03
CA LEU A 61 -18.87 28.33 11.05
C LEU A 61 -17.73 28.75 10.10
N MET A 62 -18.05 29.40 8.98
CA MET A 62 -17.04 29.94 8.06
C MET A 62 -16.25 31.09 8.70
N THR A 63 -16.91 31.97 9.47
CA THR A 63 -16.21 33.00 10.24
C THR A 63 -15.35 32.42 11.36
N ASP A 64 -15.84 31.37 12.04
CA ASP A 64 -15.06 30.69 13.08
C ASP A 64 -13.81 30.01 12.49
N LEU A 65 -13.93 29.35 11.33
CA LEU A 65 -12.79 28.76 10.61
C LEU A 65 -11.76 29.81 10.17
N GLN A 66 -12.21 31.00 9.74
CA GLN A 66 -11.32 32.11 9.40
C GLN A 66 -10.57 32.60 10.64
N GLU A 67 -11.24 32.74 11.78
CA GLU A 67 -10.60 33.16 13.02
C GLU A 67 -9.60 32.11 13.53
N GLU A 68 -9.90 30.82 13.38
CA GLU A 68 -8.97 29.73 13.71
C GLU A 68 -7.72 29.73 12.82
N HIS A 69 -7.88 29.98 11.52
CA HIS A 69 -6.75 30.15 10.60
C HIS A 69 -5.87 31.33 11.02
N ASP A 70 -6.45 32.50 11.28
CA ASP A 70 -5.71 33.69 11.72
C ASP A 70 -4.92 33.45 13.02
N ARG A 71 -5.49 32.65 13.94
CA ARG A 71 -4.82 32.25 15.17
C ARG A 71 -3.65 31.32 14.90
N LEU A 72 -3.81 30.34 14.01
CA LEU A 72 -2.75 29.43 13.58
C LEU A 72 -1.59 30.23 12.93
N MET A 73 -1.93 31.25 12.14
CA MET A 73 -0.98 32.17 11.52
C MET A 73 -0.34 33.19 12.46
N LYS A 74 -0.79 33.31 13.71
CA LYS A 74 -0.12 34.12 14.75
C LYS A 74 0.82 33.31 15.65
N MET A 75 0.85 31.97 15.54
CA MET A 75 1.72 31.11 16.38
C MET A 75 3.21 31.17 15.96
N ASN A 76 4.12 31.21 16.94
CA ASN A 76 5.56 31.18 16.66
C ASN A 76 6.07 29.74 16.45
N PRO A 77 6.86 29.47 15.39
CA PRO A 77 7.44 28.16 15.14
C PRO A 77 8.61 27.89 16.12
N GLY A 78 8.32 27.35 17.30
CA GLY A 78 9.37 26.90 18.23
C GLY A 78 9.08 26.91 19.73
N HIS A 79 7.91 27.36 20.19
CA HIS A 79 7.57 27.37 21.63
C HIS A 79 6.45 26.37 21.94
N PRO A 80 6.59 25.47 22.93
CA PRO A 80 5.48 24.67 23.42
C PRO A 80 4.45 25.58 24.10
N VAL A 81 3.17 25.36 23.76
CA VAL A 81 2.05 26.19 24.20
C VAL A 81 1.69 25.85 25.64
N ALA A 82 1.80 26.83 26.55
CA ALA A 82 1.14 26.77 27.86
C ALA A 82 -0.38 26.69 27.67
N PRO A 83 -1.14 25.96 28.51
CA PRO A 83 -2.53 25.67 28.27
C PRO A 83 -3.41 26.89 28.58
N GLU A 84 -3.37 27.92 27.74
CA GLU A 84 -4.33 29.01 27.82
C GLU A 84 -5.56 28.66 26.97
N ARG A 85 -6.66 28.42 27.69
CA ARG A 85 -8.04 28.28 27.21
C ARG A 85 -8.18 27.31 26.03
N LYS A 86 -8.41 26.02 26.37
CA LYS A 86 -8.84 24.94 25.45
C LYS A 86 -9.67 25.52 24.31
N LEU A 87 -9.30 25.18 23.06
CA LEU A 87 -10.06 25.50 21.85
C LEU A 87 -11.55 25.39 22.16
N ARG A 88 -12.34 26.37 21.69
CA ARG A 88 -13.78 26.17 21.59
C ARG A 88 -13.98 25.04 20.60
N ARG A 89 -13.92 23.79 21.10
CA ARG A 89 -14.39 22.63 20.36
C ARG A 89 -15.78 23.01 19.88
N PHE A 90 -16.02 22.87 18.58
CA PHE A 90 -17.37 22.98 17.98
C PHE A 90 -18.41 22.20 18.81
N TYR A 91 -17.94 21.19 19.54
CA TYR A 91 -18.64 20.38 20.53
C TYR A 91 -18.71 21.01 21.93
N ARG A 92 -19.71 21.86 22.20
CA ARG A 92 -20.27 21.97 23.56
C ARG A 92 -21.78 22.24 23.60
N ARG A 93 -22.52 21.18 23.94
CA ARG A 93 -23.89 21.15 24.45
C ARG A 93 -24.17 22.30 25.44
N LYS A 94 -25.03 23.25 25.06
CA LYS A 94 -25.76 24.09 26.01
C LYS A 94 -26.90 23.22 26.56
N LYS A 95 -26.73 22.66 27.76
CA LYS A 95 -27.83 22.02 28.50
C LYS A 95 -28.83 23.14 28.81
N GLY A 96 -30.07 23.00 28.35
CA GLY A 96 -31.08 24.05 28.39
C GLY A 96 -31.45 24.46 29.82
N ASP A 97 -31.54 25.78 30.02
CA ASP A 97 -32.41 26.39 31.02
C ASP A 97 -33.79 26.53 30.39
N SER A 98 -34.77 25.78 30.91
CA SER A 98 -36.17 26.13 30.82
C SER A 98 -36.96 25.46 31.95
N ALA A 99 -37.68 26.30 32.71
CA ALA A 99 -38.78 26.02 33.64
C ALA A 99 -38.42 25.58 35.08
N ASN A 100 -38.40 26.55 36.00
CA ASN A 100 -39.46 26.71 37.01
C ASN A 100 -39.29 28.04 37.77
N ASP A 101 -40.16 29.01 37.45
CA ASP A 101 -40.53 30.11 38.33
C ASP A 101 -41.84 29.73 39.02
N GLU A 102 -41.87 29.72 40.36
CA GLU A 102 -42.96 30.23 41.19
C GLU A 102 -42.51 30.31 42.67
N ALA A 103 -42.92 31.37 43.34
CA ALA A 103 -42.34 32.00 44.53
C ALA A 103 -42.96 31.53 45.88
N PRO A 104 -43.00 32.34 46.95
CA PRO A 104 -41.99 32.53 48.00
C PRO A 104 -42.49 32.11 49.42
N ASN A 105 -41.69 32.41 50.45
CA ASN A 105 -41.90 32.37 51.92
C ASN A 105 -41.12 31.26 52.64
N GLU A 106 -40.05 31.60 53.37
CA GLU A 106 -40.06 32.11 54.77
C GLU A 106 -40.51 31.01 55.75
N GLU A 107 -39.59 30.40 56.51
CA GLU A 107 -39.13 30.94 57.79
C GLU A 107 -38.12 30.00 58.48
N THR A 108 -37.13 30.63 59.12
CA THR A 108 -36.43 30.23 60.35
C THR A 108 -35.39 29.09 60.34
N GLY A 109 -34.13 29.53 60.39
CA GLY A 109 -32.95 28.72 60.72
C GLY A 109 -31.60 29.44 60.59
N LEU A 110 -31.55 30.76 60.83
CA LEU A 110 -30.36 31.61 61.06
C LEU A 110 -29.72 31.17 62.42
N VAL A 111 -28.41 31.12 62.71
CA VAL A 111 -27.23 31.96 62.40
C VAL A 111 -26.00 31.23 62.97
N SER A 112 -24.95 30.97 62.17
CA SER A 112 -23.67 31.72 62.04
C SER A 112 -22.60 31.31 63.08
N THR A 113 -21.28 31.33 62.82
CA THR A 113 -20.48 32.10 61.84
C THR A 113 -19.08 31.46 61.69
N ALA A 114 -18.55 31.48 60.45
CA ALA A 114 -17.27 32.10 60.02
C ALA A 114 -16.04 31.16 60.02
N THR A 115 -15.15 31.15 59.02
CA THR A 115 -14.72 32.16 58.04
C THR A 115 -14.36 31.57 56.66
N SER A 116 -14.49 32.43 55.65
CA SER A 116 -14.12 32.30 54.24
C SER A 116 -12.63 32.57 53.94
N SER A 117 -12.07 31.95 52.89
CA SER A 117 -11.41 32.58 51.71
C SER A 117 -10.44 31.57 51.04
N VAL A 118 -10.67 31.15 49.77
CA VAL A 118 -10.17 31.69 48.49
C VAL A 118 -8.72 31.26 48.13
N CYS A 119 -8.57 30.76 46.90
CA CYS A 119 -7.38 30.66 46.01
C CYS A 119 -6.66 29.31 45.78
N ASP A 120 -6.61 28.99 44.47
CA ASP A 120 -5.61 28.27 43.64
C ASP A 120 -5.39 26.75 43.71
N PRO A 121 -5.34 26.09 42.53
CA PRO A 121 -4.47 24.94 42.33
C PRO A 121 -3.45 25.24 41.21
N SER A 122 -2.22 25.50 41.63
CA SER A 122 -1.04 25.24 40.81
C SER A 122 -0.04 24.43 41.65
N VAL A 123 0.54 23.42 41.02
CA VAL A 123 1.73 22.64 41.45
C VAL A 123 1.52 21.71 42.65
N LEU A 124 1.63 20.39 42.41
CA LEU A 124 2.66 19.54 43.04
C LEU A 124 2.65 18.14 42.42
N ASP A 125 3.87 17.69 42.14
CA ASP A 125 4.29 16.46 41.48
C ASP A 125 3.76 15.19 42.17
N GLU A 126 3.26 14.23 41.39
CA GLU A 126 3.10 12.85 41.85
C GLU A 126 4.37 12.05 41.54
N GLU A 127 4.95 11.52 42.62
CA GLU A 127 6.19 10.75 42.68
C GLU A 127 6.18 9.52 41.76
N VAL A 128 7.24 9.42 40.96
CA VAL A 128 7.62 8.22 40.20
C VAL A 128 8.04 7.12 41.17
N VAL A 129 7.20 6.10 41.34
CA VAL A 129 7.58 4.85 42.03
C VAL A 129 8.61 4.09 41.17
N PRO A 130 9.84 3.82 41.65
CA PRO A 130 10.82 3.08 40.86
C PRO A 130 10.47 1.59 40.87
N ARG A 131 10.24 1.01 39.69
CA ARG A 131 10.10 -0.45 39.52
C ARG A 131 11.49 -1.13 39.62
N PRO A 132 11.61 -2.32 40.23
CA PRO A 132 12.89 -2.98 40.42
C PRO A 132 13.49 -3.44 39.09
N GLN A 133 14.77 -3.17 38.91
CA GLN A 133 15.60 -3.64 37.80
C GLN A 133 15.81 -5.15 37.91
N HIS A 134 15.15 -5.94 37.06
CA HIS A 134 15.56 -7.33 36.82
C HIS A 134 16.58 -7.36 35.68
N THR A 135 17.86 -7.46 36.05
CA THR A 135 18.99 -7.75 35.17
C THR A 135 18.95 -9.22 34.77
N GLY A 136 18.49 -9.51 33.56
CA GLY A 136 18.49 -10.86 32.99
C GLY A 136 18.67 -10.82 31.48
N LEU A 137 19.35 -11.84 30.94
CA LEU A 137 19.67 -12.03 29.52
C LEU A 137 18.45 -11.87 28.58
N GLY A 138 17.24 -12.17 29.07
CA GLY A 138 15.99 -11.97 28.34
C GLY A 138 15.59 -10.50 28.13
N ALA A 139 15.98 -9.58 29.02
CA ALA A 139 15.73 -8.15 28.84
C ALA A 139 16.64 -7.56 27.76
N LEU A 140 17.87 -8.06 27.64
CA LEU A 140 18.81 -7.66 26.60
C LEU A 140 18.38 -8.18 25.23
N PHE A 141 17.86 -9.41 25.17
CA PHE A 141 17.24 -9.96 23.95
C PHE A 141 15.99 -9.18 23.56
N LYS A 142 15.12 -8.84 24.52
CA LYS A 142 13.94 -8.01 24.30
C LYS A 142 14.31 -6.59 23.83
N HIS A 143 15.39 -6.01 24.39
CA HIS A 143 15.83 -4.68 24.01
C HIS A 143 16.48 -4.66 22.63
N LEU A 144 17.29 -5.67 22.29
CA LEU A 144 17.85 -5.86 20.95
C LEU A 144 16.74 -6.10 19.92
N PHE A 145 15.73 -6.89 20.29
CA PHE A 145 14.54 -7.18 19.49
C PHE A 145 13.68 -5.94 19.24
N LEU A 146 13.48 -5.09 20.26
CA LEU A 146 12.77 -3.80 20.12
C LEU A 146 13.58 -2.77 19.33
N LEU A 147 14.91 -2.81 19.39
CA LEU A 147 15.81 -1.96 18.58
C LEU A 147 15.79 -2.33 17.09
N LEU A 148 15.67 -3.63 16.79
CA LEU A 148 15.57 -4.16 15.43
C LEU A 148 14.20 -3.90 14.78
N ILE A 149 13.14 -3.90 15.59
CA ILE A 149 11.77 -3.73 15.09
C ILE A 149 11.41 -2.27 14.81
N GLY A 150 12.23 -1.30 15.23
CA GLY A 150 11.94 0.11 15.01
C GLY A 150 10.59 0.44 15.63
N ASP A 151 10.58 0.60 16.95
CA ASP A 151 9.38 0.95 17.69
C ASP A 151 8.78 2.24 17.08
N SER A 152 7.77 2.08 16.22
CA SER A 152 6.80 3.13 15.96
C SER A 152 5.94 3.19 17.21
N GLN A 153 6.52 3.66 18.30
CA GLN A 153 5.72 4.39 19.27
C GLN A 153 5.07 5.48 18.42
N VAL A 154 3.78 5.28 18.12
CA VAL A 154 2.89 6.36 17.75
C VAL A 154 3.17 7.39 18.82
N LYS A 155 3.94 8.43 18.49
CA LYS A 155 3.92 9.65 19.26
C LYS A 155 2.44 9.99 19.25
N GLU A 156 1.76 9.80 20.39
CA GLU A 156 0.50 10.48 20.63
C GLU A 156 0.77 11.90 20.17
N VAL A 157 0.09 12.31 19.10
CA VAL A 157 0.26 13.64 18.55
C VAL A 157 -0.11 14.56 19.69
N GLU A 158 0.90 15.17 20.31
CA GLU A 158 0.72 16.09 21.43
C GLU A 158 -0.33 17.10 20.97
N SER A 159 -1.44 17.16 21.71
CA SER A 159 -2.68 17.87 21.35
C SER A 159 -2.49 19.38 21.15
N ASN A 160 -1.28 19.89 21.38
CA ASN A 160 -0.91 21.29 21.33
C ASN A 160 0.17 21.59 20.27
N THR A 161 0.48 20.64 19.38
CA THR A 161 1.38 20.92 18.25
C THR A 161 0.64 21.72 17.16
N PRO A 162 1.30 22.68 16.46
CA PRO A 162 0.69 23.42 15.36
C PRO A 162 0.12 22.51 14.26
N ARG A 163 0.73 21.32 14.10
CA ARG A 163 0.27 20.26 13.21
C ARG A 163 -1.06 19.65 13.64
N ALA A 164 -1.25 19.33 14.93
CA ALA A 164 -2.52 18.80 15.43
C ALA A 164 -3.68 19.79 15.20
N LEU A 165 -3.42 21.08 15.46
CA LEU A 165 -4.38 22.16 15.27
C LEU A 165 -4.74 22.37 13.80
N PHE A 166 -3.77 22.26 12.89
CA PHE A 166 -4.03 22.28 11.45
C PHE A 166 -4.92 21.11 11.02
N LEU A 167 -4.67 19.90 11.55
CA LEU A 167 -5.48 18.72 11.22
C LEU A 167 -6.91 18.83 11.73
N GLU A 168 -7.09 19.36 12.94
CA GLU A 168 -8.41 19.64 13.52
C GLU A 168 -9.16 20.65 12.65
N TRP A 169 -8.50 21.76 12.30
CA TRP A 169 -9.05 22.78 11.40
C TRP A 169 -9.43 22.22 10.02
N HIS A 170 -8.55 21.43 9.41
CA HIS A 170 -8.76 20.83 8.09
C HIS A 170 -9.94 19.84 8.11
N SER A 171 -10.06 19.05 9.18
CA SER A 171 -11.22 18.16 9.38
C SER A 171 -12.53 18.96 9.49
N ASN A 172 -12.54 20.03 10.27
CA ASN A 172 -13.71 20.90 10.44
C ASN A 172 -14.13 21.56 9.12
N ALA A 173 -13.17 22.01 8.30
CA ALA A 173 -13.45 22.62 7.00
C ALA A 173 -14.07 21.61 6.00
N HIS A 174 -13.59 20.36 5.99
CA HIS A 174 -14.20 19.29 5.18
C HIS A 174 -15.61 18.90 5.65
N GLN A 175 -15.85 18.87 6.96
CA GLN A 175 -17.19 18.63 7.51
C GLN A 175 -18.16 19.75 7.12
N LEU A 176 -17.70 21.00 7.14
CA LEU A 176 -18.49 22.15 6.71
C LEU A 176 -18.81 22.09 5.20
N GLN A 177 -17.85 21.67 4.36
CA GLN A 177 -18.09 21.44 2.94
C GLN A 177 -19.16 20.34 2.74
N HIS A 178 -19.03 19.22 3.44
CA HIS A 178 -19.99 18.11 3.38
C HIS A 178 -21.39 18.54 3.84
N PHE A 179 -21.48 19.37 4.89
CA PHE A 179 -22.75 19.95 5.36
C PHE A 179 -23.46 20.77 4.26
N ALA A 180 -22.73 21.64 3.54
CA ALA A 180 -23.32 22.40 2.44
C ALA A 180 -23.80 21.49 1.29
N GLU A 181 -22.98 20.50 0.91
CA GLU A 181 -23.32 19.57 -0.17
C GLU A 181 -24.56 18.73 0.15
N LEU A 182 -24.69 18.23 1.39
CA LEU A 182 -25.86 17.46 1.84
C LEU A 182 -27.16 18.27 1.83
N ASN A 183 -27.11 19.54 2.27
CA ASN A 183 -28.27 20.42 2.28
C ASN A 183 -28.75 20.76 0.86
N LEU A 184 -27.82 21.04 -0.05
CA LEU A 184 -28.14 21.26 -1.46
C LEU A 184 -28.67 19.98 -2.14
N GLU A 185 -28.10 18.82 -1.83
CA GLU A 185 -28.58 17.53 -2.35
C GLU A 185 -30.00 17.21 -1.86
N ALA A 186 -30.34 17.56 -0.60
CA ALA A 186 -31.67 17.34 -0.05
C ALA A 186 -32.77 18.05 -0.86
N ILE A 187 -32.52 19.29 -1.26
CA ILE A 187 -33.45 20.10 -2.06
C ILE A 187 -33.51 19.59 -3.51
N ARG A 188 -32.37 19.25 -4.12
CA ARG A 188 -32.38 18.64 -5.47
C ARG A 188 -33.14 17.31 -5.50
N LYS A 189 -33.08 16.52 -4.42
CA LYS A 189 -33.83 15.27 -4.28
C LYS A 189 -35.31 15.50 -4.00
N SER A 190 -35.71 16.60 -3.36
CA SER A 190 -37.13 16.94 -3.17
C SER A 190 -37.72 17.41 -4.51
N ALA A 191 -37.00 18.21 -5.30
CA ALA A 191 -37.38 18.62 -6.65
C ALA A 191 -37.61 17.40 -7.59
N LYS A 192 -36.71 16.41 -7.58
CA LYS A 192 -36.90 15.15 -8.33
C LYS A 192 -38.14 14.37 -7.90
N LYS A 193 -38.55 14.49 -6.63
CA LYS A 193 -39.77 13.85 -6.12
C LYS A 193 -41.04 14.61 -6.48
N LEU A 194 -40.98 15.94 -6.52
CA LEU A 194 -42.05 16.80 -7.03
C LEU A 194 -42.43 16.37 -8.45
N LYS A 195 -41.44 16.32 -9.35
CA LYS A 195 -41.60 15.85 -10.74
C LYS A 195 -42.20 14.45 -10.86
N LYS A 196 -41.95 13.57 -9.87
CA LYS A 196 -42.47 12.20 -9.87
C LYS A 196 -43.92 12.10 -9.38
N HIS A 197 -44.31 12.85 -8.34
CA HIS A 197 -45.61 12.71 -7.67
C HIS A 197 -46.66 13.70 -8.16
N ARG A 198 -46.26 14.87 -8.66
CA ARG A 198 -47.16 15.92 -9.18
C ARG A 198 -46.86 16.22 -10.64
N ARG A 199 -47.08 15.24 -11.52
CA ARG A 199 -46.83 15.37 -12.98
C ARG A 199 -47.72 16.37 -13.71
N MET A 200 -48.80 16.84 -13.05
CA MET A 200 -49.81 17.75 -13.61
C MET A 200 -49.55 19.22 -13.26
N GLU A 201 -48.53 19.51 -12.44
CA GLU A 201 -48.06 20.86 -12.16
C GLU A 201 -46.89 21.20 -13.11
N ASP A 202 -46.69 22.49 -13.43
CA ASP A 202 -45.61 22.96 -14.29
C ASP A 202 -44.22 22.53 -13.77
N ASP A 203 -43.23 22.40 -14.66
CA ASP A 203 -41.88 21.93 -14.30
C ASP A 203 -41.08 23.01 -13.55
N PHE A 204 -41.35 23.13 -12.24
CA PHE A 204 -40.66 24.07 -11.34
C PHE A 204 -39.19 23.69 -11.04
N THR A 205 -38.66 22.61 -11.62
CA THR A 205 -37.28 22.16 -11.36
C THR A 205 -36.26 23.22 -11.75
N ALA A 206 -36.51 23.97 -12.83
CA ALA A 206 -35.64 25.07 -13.26
C ALA A 206 -35.68 26.25 -12.27
N ALA A 207 -36.86 26.60 -11.74
CA ALA A 207 -37.00 27.66 -10.75
C ALA A 207 -36.34 27.28 -9.41
N ILE A 208 -36.41 26.01 -8.99
CA ILE A 208 -35.70 25.51 -7.81
C ILE A 208 -34.18 25.57 -8.01
N GLU A 209 -33.65 25.23 -9.18
CA GLU A 209 -32.20 25.37 -9.46
C GLU A 209 -31.77 26.85 -9.50
N VAL A 210 -32.61 27.76 -9.98
CA VAL A 210 -32.33 29.21 -9.89
C VAL A 210 -32.29 29.68 -8.44
N GLU A 211 -33.19 29.21 -7.59
CA GLU A 211 -33.19 29.56 -6.16
C GLU A 211 -32.00 28.95 -5.42
N LEU A 212 -31.61 27.71 -5.74
CA LEU A 212 -30.39 27.10 -5.23
C LEU A 212 -29.13 27.84 -5.68
N ALA A 213 -29.09 28.32 -6.92
CA ALA A 213 -27.98 29.12 -7.43
C ALA A 213 -27.85 30.48 -6.73
N ARG A 214 -28.97 31.02 -6.21
CA ARG A 214 -29.00 32.25 -5.40
C ARG A 214 -28.66 32.01 -3.92
N SER A 215 -28.72 30.76 -3.46
CA SER A 215 -28.41 30.41 -2.07
C SER A 215 -27.00 30.82 -1.67
N ARG A 216 -26.85 31.28 -0.42
CA ARG A 216 -25.55 31.66 0.15
C ARG A 216 -24.62 30.47 0.31
N LEU A 217 -25.15 29.26 0.46
CA LEU A 217 -24.35 28.03 0.48
C LEU A 217 -23.56 27.84 -0.82
N VAL A 218 -24.20 28.08 -1.97
CA VAL A 218 -23.55 27.93 -3.28
C VAL A 218 -22.54 29.06 -3.52
N THR A 219 -22.85 30.29 -3.11
CA THR A 219 -21.94 31.43 -3.32
C THR A 219 -20.74 31.42 -2.37
N LEU A 220 -20.86 30.85 -1.17
CA LEU A 220 -19.78 30.75 -0.19
C LEU A 220 -18.93 29.48 -0.33
N MET A 221 -19.40 28.44 -1.02
CA MET A 221 -18.62 27.21 -1.27
C MET A 221 -17.27 27.47 -1.99
N PRO A 222 -17.21 28.27 -3.08
CA PRO A 222 -15.94 28.63 -3.70
C PRO A 222 -14.99 29.33 -2.73
N ARG A 223 -15.52 30.15 -1.81
CA ARG A 223 -14.73 30.85 -0.79
C ARG A 223 -14.14 29.89 0.23
N LEU A 224 -14.90 28.87 0.66
CA LEU A 224 -14.39 27.81 1.54
C LEU A 224 -13.29 26.98 0.85
N ARG A 225 -13.46 26.66 -0.45
CA ARG A 225 -12.44 25.92 -1.22
C ARG A 225 -11.15 26.72 -1.41
N ASN A 226 -11.27 28.02 -1.72
CA ASN A 226 -10.12 28.90 -1.81
C ASN A 226 -9.40 28.99 -0.46
N LEU A 227 -10.16 29.16 0.64
CA LEU A 227 -9.62 29.18 1.99
C LEU A 227 -8.89 27.86 2.32
N LEU A 228 -9.44 26.70 1.96
CA LEU A 228 -8.79 25.40 2.16
C LEU A 228 -7.44 25.32 1.43
N SER A 229 -7.38 25.81 0.19
CA SER A 229 -6.15 25.90 -0.60
C SER A 229 -5.15 26.89 0.01
N ASP A 230 -5.58 28.11 0.32
CA ASP A 230 -4.74 29.18 0.84
C ASP A 230 -4.12 28.80 2.18
N VAL A 231 -4.92 28.22 3.10
CA VAL A 231 -4.44 27.78 4.42
C VAL A 231 -3.43 26.65 4.31
N SER A 232 -3.60 25.72 3.37
CA SER A 232 -2.62 24.65 3.14
C SER A 232 -1.27 25.22 2.69
N VAL A 233 -1.27 26.16 1.74
CA VAL A 233 -0.07 26.82 1.22
C VAL A 233 0.60 27.70 2.30
N ASP A 234 -0.19 28.43 3.08
CA ASP A 234 0.30 29.29 4.15
C ASP A 234 0.91 28.49 5.30
N PHE A 235 0.31 27.34 5.64
CA PHE A 235 0.86 26.42 6.63
C PHE A 235 2.22 25.86 6.19
N GLU A 236 2.31 25.38 4.94
CA GLU A 236 3.56 24.88 4.38
C GLU A 236 4.64 25.97 4.35
N ARG A 237 4.28 27.18 3.92
CA ARG A 237 5.20 28.32 3.85
C ARG A 237 5.75 28.70 5.23
N LYS A 238 4.89 28.67 6.25
CA LYS A 238 5.24 29.15 7.60
C LYS A 238 5.94 28.10 8.45
N PHE A 239 5.45 26.86 8.44
CA PHE A 239 6.00 25.78 9.26
C PHE A 239 7.03 24.92 8.53
N LYS A 240 7.19 25.12 7.21
CA LYS A 240 8.11 24.34 6.34
C LYS A 240 7.86 22.83 6.42
N VAL A 241 6.63 22.43 6.74
CA VAL A 241 6.20 21.03 6.79
C VAL A 241 5.36 20.78 5.55
N PRO A 242 5.77 19.87 4.64
CA PRO A 242 4.96 19.52 3.47
C PRO A 242 3.69 18.77 3.92
N LEU A 243 2.53 19.18 3.39
CA LEU A 243 1.23 18.56 3.66
C LEU A 243 0.91 17.41 2.68
N ASP A 244 1.89 17.01 1.87
CA ASP A 244 1.83 15.94 0.86
C ASP A 244 1.33 14.57 1.37
N GLN A 245 1.30 14.36 2.68
CA GLN A 245 0.77 13.13 3.29
C GLN A 245 -0.71 12.87 2.96
N TYR A 246 -1.46 13.87 2.51
CA TYR A 246 -2.85 13.74 2.07
C TYR A 246 -3.04 13.64 0.56
N ALA A 247 -1.99 13.93 -0.23
CA ALA A 247 -2.09 13.98 -1.69
C ALA A 247 -1.66 12.67 -2.36
N ASN A 248 -0.64 11.96 -1.85
CA ASN A 248 -0.15 10.72 -2.47
C ASN A 248 0.64 9.88 -1.45
N VAL A 249 -0.07 9.03 -0.70
CA VAL A 249 0.49 8.20 0.39
C VAL A 249 1.63 7.26 -0.06
N ALA A 250 1.83 7.02 -1.35
CA ALA A 250 2.83 6.06 -1.83
C ALA A 250 4.23 6.63 -2.19
N MET A 251 4.42 7.96 -2.31
CA MET A 251 5.68 8.51 -2.87
C MET A 251 6.44 9.54 -2.03
N SER A 252 5.94 10.03 -0.89
CA SER A 252 6.57 11.13 -0.14
C SER A 252 7.05 10.79 1.28
N GLN A 253 7.39 9.52 1.58
CA GLN A 253 8.20 9.27 2.77
C GLN A 253 9.62 9.79 2.53
N GLU A 254 10.03 10.82 3.27
CA GLU A 254 11.43 11.24 3.36
C GLU A 254 12.25 10.06 3.90
N TRP A 255 13.01 9.39 3.03
CA TRP A 255 13.91 8.33 3.46
C TRP A 255 15.10 8.94 4.21
N HIS A 256 15.07 8.85 5.54
CA HIS A 256 16.21 9.22 6.36
C HIS A 256 17.23 8.08 6.37
N ALA A 257 18.43 8.36 5.85
CA ALA A 257 19.56 7.46 5.91
C ALA A 257 19.85 7.04 7.35
N ARG A 258 19.90 5.73 7.61
CA ARG A 258 20.22 5.18 8.92
C ARG A 258 21.74 5.12 9.07
N TRP A 259 22.35 6.27 9.37
CA TRP A 259 23.81 6.45 9.43
C TRP A 259 24.54 5.38 10.21
N ARG A 260 23.98 4.88 11.33
CA ARG A 260 24.54 3.79 12.12
C ARG A 260 24.86 2.53 11.29
N TYR A 261 23.95 2.15 10.39
CA TYR A 261 24.13 0.98 9.53
C TYR A 261 25.03 1.27 8.32
N ILE A 262 25.07 2.52 7.85
CA ILE A 262 26.05 2.96 6.84
C ILE A 262 27.47 2.85 7.42
N PHE A 263 27.68 3.34 8.65
CA PHE A 263 28.96 3.19 9.34
C PHE A 263 29.32 1.72 9.56
N LEU A 264 28.35 0.89 9.96
CA LEU A 264 28.56 -0.56 10.07
C LEU A 264 29.02 -1.17 8.74
N GLY A 265 28.34 -0.86 7.63
CA GLY A 265 28.71 -1.32 6.29
C GLY A 265 30.10 -0.87 5.89
N ALA A 266 30.47 0.39 6.16
CA ALA A 266 31.80 0.91 5.89
C ALA A 266 32.90 0.23 6.74
N VAL A 267 32.63 -0.02 8.02
CA VAL A 267 33.56 -0.74 8.91
C VAL A 267 33.76 -2.17 8.43
N LEU A 268 32.68 -2.88 8.08
CA LEU A 268 32.77 -4.25 7.55
C LEU A 268 33.50 -4.29 6.20
N PHE A 269 33.26 -3.32 5.32
CA PHE A 269 33.99 -3.17 4.07
C PHE A 269 35.50 -3.03 4.31
N LEU A 270 35.91 -2.10 5.17
CA LEU A 270 37.32 -1.88 5.49
C LEU A 270 37.96 -3.10 6.16
N LEU A 271 37.21 -3.77 7.05
CA LEU A 271 37.67 -4.97 7.74
C LEU A 271 37.92 -6.12 6.75
N VAL A 272 36.98 -6.39 5.84
CA VAL A 272 37.14 -7.46 4.84
C VAL A 272 38.29 -7.14 3.88
N GLN A 273 38.44 -5.88 3.46
CA GLN A 273 39.53 -5.46 2.58
C GLN A 273 40.93 -5.61 3.22
N GLN A 274 41.02 -5.56 4.55
CA GLN A 274 42.28 -5.72 5.30
C GLN A 274 42.57 -7.20 5.62
N LEU A 275 41.55 -8.06 5.67
CA LEU A 275 41.72 -9.46 6.00
C LEU A 275 42.22 -10.26 4.79
N PRO A 276 43.29 -11.06 4.93
CA PRO A 276 43.82 -11.88 3.83
C PRO A 276 42.97 -13.14 3.63
N VAL A 277 41.75 -13.00 3.08
CA VAL A 277 40.82 -14.12 2.85
C VAL A 277 41.08 -14.81 1.51
N LEU A 278 41.21 -14.05 0.42
CA LEU A 278 41.34 -14.56 -0.96
C LEU A 278 42.52 -13.87 -1.67
N THR A 279 43.70 -13.87 -1.05
CA THR A 279 44.86 -13.13 -1.54
C THR A 279 45.41 -13.63 -2.88
N GLU A 280 45.11 -14.88 -3.25
CA GLU A 280 45.56 -15.48 -4.52
C GLU A 280 44.78 -14.96 -5.74
N GLU A 281 43.53 -14.52 -5.53
CA GLU A 281 42.64 -14.02 -6.59
C GLU A 281 42.11 -12.63 -6.19
N PRO A 282 42.85 -11.54 -6.48
CA PRO A 282 42.54 -10.20 -5.98
C PRO A 282 41.18 -9.68 -6.46
N ALA A 283 40.74 -10.06 -7.66
CA ALA A 283 39.41 -9.72 -8.17
C ALA A 283 38.29 -10.39 -7.33
N ALA A 284 38.47 -11.65 -6.96
CA ALA A 284 37.53 -12.39 -6.10
C ALA A 284 37.45 -11.78 -4.70
N HIS A 285 38.60 -11.43 -4.13
CA HIS A 285 38.66 -10.77 -2.82
C HIS A 285 37.91 -9.43 -2.83
N ASN A 286 38.19 -8.59 -3.82
CA ASN A 286 37.51 -7.30 -3.97
C ASN A 286 36.00 -7.45 -4.22
N CYS A 287 35.59 -8.50 -4.94
CA CYS A 287 34.17 -8.84 -5.11
C CYS A 287 33.52 -9.27 -3.80
N LEU A 288 34.20 -10.07 -2.98
CA LEU A 288 33.71 -10.44 -1.65
C LEU A 288 33.52 -9.20 -0.77
N THR A 289 34.48 -8.27 -0.77
CA THR A 289 34.37 -7.00 -0.03
C THR A 289 33.15 -6.19 -0.48
N LEU A 290 32.94 -6.06 -1.80
CA LEU A 290 31.77 -5.40 -2.36
C LEU A 290 30.48 -6.11 -1.95
N PHE A 291 30.45 -7.45 -2.01
CA PHE A 291 29.28 -8.25 -1.68
C PHE A 291 28.87 -8.10 -0.22
N VAL A 292 29.84 -8.05 0.71
CA VAL A 292 29.60 -7.81 2.14
C VAL A 292 29.01 -6.42 2.38
N LEU A 293 29.53 -5.38 1.72
CA LEU A 293 28.99 -4.03 1.81
C LEU A 293 27.53 -3.97 1.34
N ILE A 294 27.27 -4.46 0.13
CA ILE A 294 25.94 -4.42 -0.49
C ILE A 294 24.94 -5.27 0.31
N THR A 295 25.34 -6.46 0.75
CA THR A 295 24.51 -7.34 1.59
C THR A 295 24.18 -6.68 2.92
N THR A 296 25.14 -6.03 3.57
CA THR A 296 24.90 -5.31 4.83
C THR A 296 23.89 -4.18 4.62
N LEU A 297 24.07 -3.36 3.57
CA LEU A 297 23.19 -2.24 3.28
C LEU A 297 21.76 -2.67 2.90
N TRP A 298 21.62 -3.76 2.13
CA TRP A 298 20.31 -4.29 1.77
C TRP A 298 19.60 -4.99 2.93
N ILE A 299 20.30 -5.74 3.79
CA ILE A 299 19.69 -6.39 4.96
C ILE A 299 19.26 -5.36 6.00
N THR A 300 20.08 -4.32 6.23
CA THR A 300 19.79 -3.28 7.23
C THR A 300 18.85 -2.18 6.72
N GLU A 301 18.60 -2.16 5.41
CA GLU A 301 17.90 -1.09 4.69
C GLU A 301 18.42 0.30 5.10
N ALA A 302 19.75 0.44 5.18
CA ALA A 302 20.41 1.63 5.68
C ALA A 302 20.11 2.87 4.81
N ILE A 303 20.02 2.63 3.52
CA ILE A 303 19.60 3.55 2.45
C ILE A 303 18.62 2.80 1.54
N PRO A 304 17.83 3.48 0.70
CA PRO A 304 16.92 2.81 -0.22
C PRO A 304 17.64 1.74 -1.07
N PHE A 305 16.98 0.60 -1.30
CA PHE A 305 17.58 -0.54 -1.99
C PHE A 305 18.12 -0.21 -3.39
N PHE A 306 17.45 0.72 -4.11
CA PHE A 306 17.88 1.16 -5.43
C PHE A 306 19.14 2.04 -5.35
N CYS A 307 19.31 2.83 -4.28
CA CYS A 307 20.56 3.58 -4.04
C CYS A 307 21.71 2.61 -3.78
N THR A 308 21.49 1.57 -2.97
CA THR A 308 22.48 0.52 -2.74
C THR A 308 22.87 -0.17 -4.05
N ALA A 309 21.89 -0.47 -4.91
CA ALA A 309 22.16 -1.02 -6.25
C ALA A 309 23.04 -0.10 -7.11
N MET A 310 22.87 1.22 -7.03
CA MET A 310 23.69 2.20 -7.76
C MET A 310 25.10 2.38 -7.16
N LEU A 311 25.35 1.94 -5.93
CA LEU A 311 26.72 1.90 -5.38
C LEU A 311 27.58 0.82 -6.03
N ILE A 312 26.98 -0.24 -6.58
CA ILE A 312 27.71 -1.37 -7.18
C ILE A 312 28.72 -0.90 -8.23
N PRO A 313 28.35 -0.16 -9.30
CA PRO A 313 29.33 0.30 -10.29
C PRO A 313 30.34 1.29 -9.72
N LEU A 314 29.96 2.09 -8.72
CA LEU A 314 30.85 3.06 -8.07
C LEU A 314 31.99 2.39 -7.30
N PHE A 315 31.78 1.18 -6.77
CA PHE A 315 32.81 0.40 -6.09
C PHE A 315 33.46 -0.64 -7.01
N ALA A 316 32.69 -1.30 -7.88
CA ALA A 316 33.19 -2.38 -8.73
C ALA A 316 34.27 -1.94 -9.72
N VAL A 317 34.14 -0.73 -10.28
CA VAL A 317 35.11 -0.19 -11.25
C VAL A 317 36.44 0.18 -10.56
N PRO A 318 36.47 0.99 -9.47
CA PRO A 318 37.73 1.29 -8.78
C PRO A 318 38.41 0.05 -8.19
N LEU A 319 37.63 -0.92 -7.72
CA LEU A 319 38.13 -2.18 -7.17
C LEU A 319 38.61 -3.18 -8.24
N ARG A 320 38.57 -2.82 -9.54
CA ARG A 320 39.05 -3.63 -10.67
C ARG A 320 38.47 -5.05 -10.69
N ILE A 321 37.18 -5.17 -10.42
CA ILE A 321 36.48 -6.46 -10.34
C ILE A 321 36.13 -7.01 -11.73
N VAL A 322 35.70 -6.12 -12.64
CA VAL A 322 35.23 -6.47 -13.99
C VAL A 322 36.42 -6.89 -14.86
N MET A 323 36.24 -7.97 -15.63
CA MET A 323 37.27 -8.53 -16.48
C MET A 323 37.08 -8.13 -17.94
N ASP A 324 38.18 -8.00 -18.68
CA ASP A 324 38.17 -7.75 -20.11
C ASP A 324 37.86 -9.07 -20.85
N PRO A 325 36.80 -9.13 -21.67
CA PRO A 325 36.43 -10.32 -22.44
C PRO A 325 37.51 -10.83 -23.39
N ALA A 326 38.38 -9.96 -23.90
CA ALA A 326 39.43 -10.34 -24.85
C ALA A 326 40.66 -10.91 -24.14
N THR A 327 41.12 -10.24 -23.08
CA THR A 327 42.39 -10.59 -22.40
C THR A 327 42.21 -11.48 -21.18
N HIS A 328 40.99 -11.64 -20.67
CA HIS A 328 40.67 -12.33 -19.41
C HIS A 328 41.50 -11.80 -18.22
N GLN A 329 41.86 -10.52 -18.26
CA GLN A 329 42.52 -9.78 -17.18
C GLN A 329 41.60 -8.68 -16.67
N SER A 330 41.93 -8.07 -15.53
CA SER A 330 41.17 -6.94 -14.99
C SER A 330 41.06 -5.82 -16.03
N ALA A 331 39.83 -5.46 -16.38
CA ALA A 331 39.57 -4.45 -17.39
C ALA A 331 40.10 -3.07 -16.93
N THR A 332 40.49 -2.24 -17.91
CA THR A 332 40.74 -0.83 -17.65
C THR A 332 39.46 -0.15 -17.16
N ALA A 333 39.59 0.92 -16.36
CA ALA A 333 38.41 1.58 -15.78
C ALA A 333 37.40 2.05 -16.84
N SER A 334 37.86 2.49 -18.02
CA SER A 334 37.00 2.87 -19.14
C SER A 334 36.22 1.68 -19.70
N LEU A 335 36.89 0.56 -19.99
CA LEU A 335 36.23 -0.64 -20.50
C LEU A 335 35.28 -1.25 -19.45
N ALA A 336 35.73 -1.36 -18.20
CA ALA A 336 34.92 -1.83 -17.08
C ALA A 336 33.62 -1.02 -16.93
N SER A 337 33.72 0.33 -17.04
CA SER A 337 32.56 1.21 -16.97
C SER A 337 31.56 0.98 -18.10
N GLN A 338 32.02 0.72 -19.32
CA GLN A 338 31.15 0.43 -20.47
C GLN A 338 30.44 -0.92 -20.29
N ILE A 339 31.17 -1.96 -19.86
CA ILE A 339 30.60 -3.30 -19.64
C ILE A 339 29.55 -3.26 -18.54
N ILE A 340 29.88 -2.67 -17.38
CA ILE A 340 28.97 -2.67 -16.22
C ILE A 340 27.73 -1.79 -16.46
N LEU A 341 27.89 -0.62 -17.09
CA LEU A 341 26.75 0.24 -17.45
C LEU A 341 25.88 -0.41 -18.54
N GLY A 342 26.48 -1.21 -19.43
CA GLY A 342 25.74 -2.02 -20.39
C GLY A 342 24.80 -3.07 -19.75
N LYS A 343 24.96 -3.38 -18.46
CA LYS A 343 24.06 -4.26 -17.70
C LYS A 343 22.87 -3.53 -17.05
N VAL A 344 22.80 -2.20 -17.16
CA VAL A 344 21.74 -1.39 -16.54
C VAL A 344 20.41 -1.46 -17.28
N PHE A 345 20.40 -1.74 -18.59
CA PHE A 345 19.17 -1.97 -19.37
C PHE A 345 19.31 -3.25 -20.22
N ASN A 346 18.84 -4.37 -19.68
CA ASN A 346 18.76 -5.65 -20.37
C ASN A 346 17.32 -5.97 -20.84
N HIS A 347 17.16 -7.05 -21.60
CA HIS A 347 15.86 -7.45 -22.14
C HIS A 347 14.80 -7.69 -21.04
N VAL A 348 15.19 -8.25 -19.88
CA VAL A 348 14.27 -8.45 -18.74
C VAL A 348 13.80 -7.12 -18.16
N GLN A 349 14.67 -6.12 -18.07
CA GLN A 349 14.28 -4.78 -17.59
C GLN A 349 13.29 -4.11 -18.52
N ILE A 350 13.49 -4.24 -19.84
CA ILE A 350 12.53 -3.72 -20.83
C ILE A 350 11.20 -4.49 -20.72
N LEU A 351 11.25 -5.81 -20.52
CA LEU A 351 10.08 -6.64 -20.29
C LEU A 351 9.26 -6.15 -19.07
N VAL A 352 9.91 -5.92 -17.94
CA VAL A 352 9.26 -5.42 -16.72
C VAL A 352 8.72 -4.00 -16.93
N MET A 353 9.43 -3.13 -17.65
CA MET A 353 8.95 -1.77 -17.98
C MET A 353 7.66 -1.79 -18.80
N GLY A 354 7.55 -2.69 -19.78
CA GLY A 354 6.31 -2.89 -20.53
C GLY A 354 5.17 -3.38 -19.64
N GLY A 355 5.45 -4.30 -18.71
CA GLY A 355 4.52 -4.75 -17.69
C GLY A 355 3.99 -3.61 -16.80
N LEU A 356 4.90 -2.78 -16.26
CA LEU A 356 4.55 -1.61 -15.45
C LEU A 356 3.69 -0.60 -16.25
N THR A 357 3.93 -0.49 -17.55
CA THR A 357 3.17 0.41 -18.42
C THR A 357 1.74 -0.10 -18.65
N ILE A 358 1.56 -1.41 -18.86
CA ILE A 358 0.24 -2.05 -18.90
C ILE A 358 -0.50 -1.85 -17.57
N ALA A 359 0.19 -2.08 -16.46
CA ALA A 359 -0.37 -1.88 -15.12
C ALA A 359 -0.86 -0.44 -14.90
N LYS A 360 -0.06 0.56 -15.31
CA LYS A 360 -0.44 1.97 -15.22
C LYS A 360 -1.64 2.31 -16.10
N ALA A 361 -1.73 1.73 -17.30
CA ALA A 361 -2.87 1.91 -18.19
C ALA A 361 -4.17 1.30 -17.63
N PHE A 362 -4.09 0.15 -16.94
CA PHE A 362 -5.25 -0.43 -16.25
C PHE A 362 -5.75 0.45 -15.11
N SER A 363 -4.84 1.04 -14.34
CA SER A 363 -5.22 1.97 -13.27
C SER A 363 -5.84 3.25 -13.81
N ARG A 364 -5.26 3.84 -14.87
CA ARG A 364 -5.86 5.02 -15.55
C ARG A 364 -7.25 4.78 -16.13
N THR A 365 -7.59 3.55 -16.46
CA THR A 365 -8.91 3.19 -17.02
C THR A 365 -9.91 2.72 -15.96
N ASN A 366 -9.52 2.73 -14.69
CA ASN A 366 -10.33 2.27 -13.54
C ASN A 366 -10.83 0.83 -13.67
N LEU A 367 -10.15 0.00 -14.47
CA LEU A 367 -10.55 -1.39 -14.71
C LEU A 367 -10.56 -2.20 -13.40
N GLU A 368 -9.68 -1.86 -12.46
CA GLU A 368 -9.65 -2.43 -11.10
C GLU A 368 -10.95 -2.23 -10.33
N MET A 369 -11.55 -1.03 -10.36
CA MET A 369 -12.83 -0.78 -9.70
C MET A 369 -13.97 -1.59 -10.31
N TYR A 370 -13.98 -1.76 -11.64
CA TYR A 370 -14.97 -2.60 -12.30
C TYR A 370 -14.80 -4.07 -11.90
N ALA A 371 -13.57 -4.59 -11.94
CA ALA A 371 -13.27 -5.96 -11.53
C ALA A 371 -13.70 -6.22 -10.08
N ALA A 372 -13.40 -5.30 -9.18
CA ALA A 372 -13.75 -5.45 -7.79
C ALA A 372 -15.25 -5.28 -7.53
N SER A 373 -15.96 -4.40 -8.26
CA SER A 373 -17.43 -4.31 -8.18
C SER A 373 -18.13 -5.56 -8.70
N MET A 374 -17.61 -6.18 -9.77
CA MET A 374 -18.10 -7.43 -10.31
C MET A 374 -17.95 -8.56 -9.28
N LEU A 375 -16.77 -8.62 -8.65
CA LEU A 375 -16.47 -9.58 -7.59
C LEU A 375 -17.42 -9.45 -6.39
N HIS A 376 -17.68 -8.22 -5.92
CA HIS A 376 -18.60 -7.95 -4.81
C HIS A 376 -20.02 -8.46 -5.13
N ARG A 377 -20.50 -8.30 -6.37
CA ARG A 377 -21.81 -8.81 -6.79
C ARG A 377 -21.89 -10.34 -6.74
N TRP A 378 -20.80 -11.03 -7.10
CA TRP A 378 -20.79 -12.49 -7.20
C TRP A 378 -20.62 -13.19 -5.84
N THR A 379 -19.97 -12.55 -4.87
CA THR A 379 -19.49 -13.23 -3.65
C THR A 379 -20.15 -12.81 -2.35
N ALA A 380 -20.95 -11.74 -2.34
CA ALA A 380 -21.51 -11.19 -1.11
C ALA A 380 -22.51 -12.08 -0.34
N HIS A 381 -23.01 -13.15 -0.95
CA HIS A 381 -24.01 -14.02 -0.33
C HIS A 381 -23.39 -15.06 0.63
N ARG A 382 -22.07 -15.28 0.60
CA ARG A 382 -21.37 -16.19 1.51
C ARG A 382 -20.01 -15.59 1.94
N PRO A 383 -19.82 -15.25 3.23
CA PRO A 383 -18.60 -14.59 3.69
C PRO A 383 -17.30 -15.35 3.40
N SER A 384 -17.31 -16.67 3.52
CA SER A 384 -16.14 -17.50 3.16
C SER A 384 -15.77 -17.41 1.68
N LEU A 385 -16.75 -17.35 0.77
CA LEU A 385 -16.53 -17.20 -0.66
C LEU A 385 -16.15 -15.78 -1.05
N TYR A 386 -16.57 -14.78 -0.28
CA TYR A 386 -16.08 -13.41 -0.43
C TYR A 386 -14.60 -13.29 -0.15
N LEU A 387 -14.11 -13.90 0.95
CA LEU A 387 -12.68 -13.94 1.21
C LEU A 387 -11.92 -14.58 0.03
N LEU A 388 -12.40 -15.74 -0.46
CA LEU A 388 -11.79 -16.39 -1.62
C LEU A 388 -11.83 -15.49 -2.87
N GLY A 389 -12.94 -14.79 -3.08
CA GLY A 389 -13.07 -13.82 -4.15
C GLY A 389 -12.01 -12.72 -4.06
N VAL A 390 -11.90 -12.07 -2.90
CA VAL A 390 -10.88 -11.03 -2.64
C VAL A 390 -9.48 -11.60 -2.89
N MET A 391 -9.19 -12.83 -2.43
CA MET A 391 -7.91 -13.47 -2.64
C MET A 391 -7.62 -13.77 -4.11
N LEU A 392 -8.57 -14.31 -4.87
CA LEU A 392 -8.40 -14.59 -6.29
C LEU A 392 -8.22 -13.33 -7.11
N SER A 393 -8.99 -12.27 -6.81
CA SER A 393 -8.83 -10.98 -7.48
C SER A 393 -7.50 -10.31 -7.12
N SER A 394 -7.09 -10.36 -5.86
CA SER A 394 -5.79 -9.85 -5.41
C SER A 394 -4.64 -10.59 -6.09
N CYS A 395 -4.72 -11.92 -6.18
CA CYS A 395 -3.76 -12.77 -6.87
C CYS A 395 -3.67 -12.39 -8.36
N LEU A 396 -4.81 -12.26 -9.04
CA LEU A 396 -4.86 -11.91 -10.46
C LEU A 396 -4.30 -10.51 -10.72
N LEU A 397 -4.72 -9.51 -9.94
CA LEU A 397 -4.23 -8.13 -10.07
C LEU A 397 -2.72 -8.06 -9.80
N CYS A 398 -2.24 -8.79 -8.78
CA CYS A 398 -0.82 -8.84 -8.47
C CYS A 398 0.01 -9.50 -9.58
N ALA A 399 -0.53 -10.50 -10.28
CA ALA A 399 0.14 -11.15 -11.39
C ALA A 399 0.40 -10.23 -12.59
N PHE A 400 -0.38 -9.15 -12.76
CA PHE A 400 -0.23 -8.19 -13.85
C PHE A 400 0.41 -6.87 -13.43
N MET A 401 0.21 -6.43 -12.19
CA MET A 401 0.70 -5.14 -11.72
C MET A 401 2.04 -5.27 -11.01
N SER A 402 2.00 -5.45 -9.70
CA SER A 402 3.14 -5.84 -8.88
C SER A 402 2.66 -6.21 -7.48
N ASN A 403 3.52 -6.92 -6.76
CA ASN A 403 3.38 -7.16 -5.33
C ASN A 403 3.47 -5.88 -4.48
N VAL A 404 3.76 -4.71 -5.07
CA VAL A 404 3.76 -3.42 -4.36
C VAL A 404 2.47 -2.64 -4.63
N ALA A 405 2.05 -2.54 -5.90
CA ALA A 405 0.91 -1.70 -6.28
C ALA A 405 -0.45 -2.39 -6.04
N ALA A 406 -0.57 -3.68 -6.35
CA ALA A 406 -1.85 -4.38 -6.26
C ALA A 406 -2.45 -4.42 -4.84
N PRO A 407 -1.66 -4.68 -3.76
CA PRO A 407 -2.21 -4.69 -2.40
C PRO A 407 -2.85 -3.37 -1.98
N LEU A 408 -2.25 -2.23 -2.34
CA LEU A 408 -2.78 -0.89 -2.04
C LEU A 408 -4.12 -0.65 -2.72
N LEU A 409 -4.22 -1.03 -3.99
CA LEU A 409 -5.45 -0.86 -4.77
C LEU A 409 -6.58 -1.72 -4.22
N VAL A 410 -6.32 -3.01 -3.99
CA VAL A 410 -7.35 -3.89 -3.43
C VAL A 410 -7.73 -3.44 -2.04
N LEU A 411 -6.77 -3.03 -1.21
CA LEU A 411 -7.04 -2.47 0.11
C LEU A 411 -7.96 -1.25 0.01
N GLY A 412 -7.66 -0.29 -0.88
CA GLY A 412 -8.50 0.89 -1.09
C GLY A 412 -9.93 0.56 -1.50
N VAL A 413 -10.14 -0.50 -2.27
CA VAL A 413 -11.50 -0.98 -2.60
C VAL A 413 -12.19 -1.62 -1.41
N VAL A 414 -11.52 -2.54 -0.70
CA VAL A 414 -12.16 -3.27 0.40
C VAL A 414 -12.24 -2.45 1.69
N GLN A 415 -11.47 -1.37 1.82
CA GLN A 415 -11.35 -0.56 3.04
C GLN A 415 -12.69 -0.09 3.58
N ARG A 416 -13.59 0.39 2.71
CA ARG A 416 -14.94 0.79 3.14
C ARG A 416 -15.76 -0.38 3.68
N THR A 417 -15.61 -1.56 3.07
CA THR A 417 -16.23 -2.80 3.56
C THR A 417 -15.66 -3.19 4.93
N LEU A 418 -14.34 -2.97 5.14
CA LEU A 418 -13.69 -3.25 6.42
C LEU A 418 -14.27 -2.39 7.55
N TRP A 419 -14.51 -1.09 7.31
CA TRP A 419 -15.06 -0.14 8.29
C TRP A 419 -16.52 -0.38 8.66
N GLU A 420 -17.28 -1.13 7.86
CA GLU A 420 -18.68 -1.44 8.16
C GLU A 420 -18.86 -2.69 9.04
N PHE A 421 -17.82 -3.50 9.25
CA PHE A 421 -17.93 -4.64 10.14
C PHE A 421 -18.11 -4.20 11.60
N PRO A 422 -18.92 -4.92 12.40
CA PRO A 422 -19.07 -4.61 13.82
C PRO A 422 -17.73 -4.63 14.56
N GLU A 423 -17.57 -3.70 15.50
CA GLU A 423 -16.36 -3.60 16.33
C GLU A 423 -16.09 -4.91 17.09
N GLY A 424 -14.85 -5.38 17.06
CA GLY A 424 -14.43 -6.62 17.74
C GLY A 424 -14.56 -7.91 16.90
N THR A 425 -15.04 -7.83 15.66
CA THR A 425 -15.06 -8.98 14.75
C THR A 425 -13.66 -9.28 14.17
N LYS A 426 -13.40 -10.56 13.91
CA LYS A 426 -12.14 -11.02 13.26
C LYS A 426 -12.22 -10.97 11.73
N ALA A 427 -13.35 -10.55 11.15
CA ALA A 427 -13.55 -10.50 9.70
C ALA A 427 -12.52 -9.60 8.99
N PRO A 428 -12.26 -8.36 9.44
CA PRO A 428 -11.22 -7.53 8.84
C PRO A 428 -9.83 -8.17 8.89
N HIS A 429 -9.50 -8.89 9.98
CA HIS A 429 -8.21 -9.54 10.14
C HIS A 429 -8.02 -10.64 9.08
N GLY A 430 -9.03 -11.50 8.90
CA GLY A 430 -8.99 -12.56 7.89
C GLY A 430 -8.93 -12.03 6.46
N ILE A 431 -9.67 -10.96 6.15
CA ILE A 431 -9.65 -10.33 4.82
C ILE A 431 -8.28 -9.72 4.52
N LEU A 432 -7.70 -8.99 5.47
CA LEU A 432 -6.39 -8.35 5.31
C LEU A 432 -5.24 -9.37 5.20
N LEU A 433 -5.27 -10.45 5.99
CA LEU A 433 -4.32 -11.55 5.88
C LEU A 433 -4.47 -12.30 4.55
N GLY A 434 -5.71 -12.59 4.13
CA GLY A 434 -5.99 -13.20 2.83
C GLY A 434 -5.47 -12.34 1.68
N LEU A 435 -5.71 -11.03 1.72
CA LEU A 435 -5.18 -10.07 0.74
C LEU A 435 -3.65 -10.10 0.69
N ALA A 436 -2.97 -10.01 1.84
CA ALA A 436 -1.51 -10.04 1.91
C ALA A 436 -0.92 -11.32 1.29
N PHE A 437 -1.40 -12.48 1.73
CA PHE A 437 -0.89 -13.78 1.26
C PHE A 437 -1.23 -14.01 -0.21
N SER A 438 -2.44 -13.68 -0.66
CA SER A 438 -2.83 -13.85 -2.06
C SER A 438 -2.07 -12.93 -3.02
N CYS A 439 -1.69 -11.71 -2.61
CA CYS A 439 -0.79 -10.87 -3.39
C CYS A 439 0.62 -11.46 -3.45
N ASN A 440 1.19 -11.97 -2.35
CA ASN A 440 2.49 -12.65 -2.41
C ASN A 440 2.46 -13.87 -3.35
N ILE A 441 1.40 -14.68 -3.27
CA ILE A 441 1.20 -15.86 -4.13
C ILE A 441 0.99 -15.42 -5.59
N GLY A 442 0.15 -14.42 -5.86
CA GLY A 442 -0.07 -13.89 -7.21
C GLY A 442 1.19 -13.28 -7.82
N GLY A 443 2.05 -12.71 -6.99
CA GLY A 443 3.38 -12.22 -7.38
C GLY A 443 4.28 -13.28 -7.99
N MET A 444 4.01 -14.57 -7.77
CA MET A 444 4.77 -15.69 -8.34
C MET A 444 4.38 -16.02 -9.79
N LEU A 445 3.15 -15.67 -10.18
CA LEU A 445 2.52 -16.21 -11.40
C LEU A 445 3.24 -15.78 -12.68
N SER A 446 3.64 -14.51 -12.76
CA SER A 446 4.26 -13.95 -13.95
C SER A 446 5.70 -13.50 -13.70
N PRO A 447 6.58 -13.62 -14.71
CA PRO A 447 7.92 -13.01 -14.75
C PRO A 447 7.99 -11.55 -14.30
N ILE A 448 6.97 -10.77 -14.63
CA ILE A 448 6.93 -9.31 -14.46
C ILE A 448 6.25 -8.90 -13.15
N ALA A 449 5.51 -9.80 -12.50
CA ALA A 449 4.70 -9.49 -11.32
C ALA A 449 5.55 -9.13 -10.09
N SER A 450 6.79 -9.63 -10.01
CA SER A 450 7.63 -9.41 -8.85
C SER A 450 9.12 -9.37 -9.23
N PRO A 451 9.91 -8.48 -8.60
CA PRO A 451 11.33 -8.33 -8.91
C PRO A 451 12.14 -9.63 -8.79
N GLN A 452 11.86 -10.46 -7.80
CA GLN A 452 12.54 -11.76 -7.62
C GLN A 452 12.38 -12.71 -8.81
N ASN A 453 11.23 -12.67 -9.51
CA ASN A 453 11.02 -13.49 -10.71
C ASN A 453 11.85 -12.95 -11.88
N ALA A 454 11.89 -11.62 -12.03
CA ALA A 454 12.73 -10.97 -13.03
C ALA A 454 14.22 -11.25 -12.79
N VAL A 455 14.68 -11.23 -11.53
CA VAL A 455 16.04 -11.62 -11.16
C VAL A 455 16.30 -13.08 -11.53
N ALA A 456 15.37 -14.00 -11.27
CA ALA A 456 15.51 -15.41 -11.62
C ALA A 456 15.65 -15.63 -13.14
N ILE A 457 14.83 -14.93 -13.94
CA ILE A 457 14.91 -15.01 -15.40
C ILE A 457 16.22 -14.43 -15.92
N SER A 458 16.67 -13.32 -15.34
CA SER A 458 17.98 -12.74 -15.69
C SER A 458 19.12 -13.71 -15.35
N ALA A 459 19.05 -14.36 -14.19
CA ALA A 459 20.04 -15.35 -13.74
C ALA A 459 20.02 -16.64 -14.61
N LEU A 460 18.87 -16.97 -15.20
CA LEU A 460 18.67 -18.08 -16.14
C LEU A 460 18.82 -17.66 -17.62
N GLY A 461 19.42 -16.50 -17.91
CA GLY A 461 19.55 -15.99 -19.29
C GLY A 461 20.23 -16.97 -20.27
N PHE A 462 21.08 -17.87 -19.78
CA PHE A 462 21.72 -18.91 -20.59
C PHE A 462 20.74 -20.00 -21.08
N TYR A 463 19.65 -20.21 -20.36
CA TYR A 463 18.65 -21.24 -20.64
C TYR A 463 17.42 -20.73 -21.39
N ASN A 464 17.29 -19.41 -21.58
CA ASN A 464 16.17 -18.77 -22.29
C ASN A 464 14.79 -19.29 -21.85
N VAL A 465 14.50 -19.23 -20.55
CA VAL A 465 13.17 -19.58 -20.02
C VAL A 465 12.13 -18.63 -20.58
N SER A 466 11.18 -19.14 -21.34
CA SER A 466 10.12 -18.33 -21.94
C SER A 466 9.07 -17.91 -20.91
N PHE A 467 8.36 -16.81 -21.19
CA PHE A 467 7.26 -16.33 -20.35
C PHE A 467 6.18 -17.42 -20.19
N ALA A 468 5.85 -18.14 -21.26
CA ALA A 468 4.89 -19.24 -21.23
C ALA A 468 5.33 -20.37 -20.30
N GLN A 469 6.58 -20.83 -20.41
CA GLN A 469 7.11 -21.88 -19.54
C GLN A 469 7.05 -21.48 -18.06
N TRP A 470 7.36 -20.22 -17.74
CA TRP A 470 7.24 -19.72 -16.37
C TRP A 470 5.81 -19.84 -15.84
N VAL A 471 4.84 -19.33 -16.61
CA VAL A 471 3.43 -19.34 -16.21
C VAL A 471 2.89 -20.78 -16.11
N THR A 472 3.27 -21.68 -17.02
CA THR A 472 2.83 -23.09 -16.96
C THR A 472 3.28 -23.79 -15.68
N VAL A 473 4.48 -23.49 -15.19
CA VAL A 473 4.98 -24.04 -13.92
C VAL A 473 4.35 -23.32 -12.73
N ALA A 474 4.25 -22.00 -12.75
CA ALA A 474 3.78 -21.21 -11.61
C ALA A 474 2.25 -21.31 -11.39
N LEU A 475 1.46 -21.42 -12.46
CA LEU A 475 -0.01 -21.37 -12.37
C LEU A 475 -0.62 -22.47 -11.46
N PRO A 476 -0.24 -23.77 -11.59
CA PRO A 476 -0.80 -24.80 -10.73
C PRO A 476 -0.51 -24.56 -9.25
N VAL A 477 0.72 -24.15 -8.91
CA VAL A 477 1.11 -23.93 -7.51
C VAL A 477 0.46 -22.69 -6.94
N VAL A 478 0.31 -21.63 -7.74
CA VAL A 478 -0.41 -20.41 -7.36
C VAL A 478 -1.87 -20.72 -7.03
N LEU A 479 -2.58 -21.44 -7.93
CA LEU A 479 -3.98 -21.80 -7.71
C LEU A 479 -4.16 -22.67 -6.47
N PHE A 480 -3.32 -23.70 -6.31
CA PHE A 480 -3.35 -24.55 -5.12
C PHE A 480 -3.07 -23.74 -3.85
N SER A 481 -2.04 -22.88 -3.87
CA SER A 481 -1.61 -22.13 -2.69
C SER A 481 -2.62 -21.06 -2.28
N VAL A 482 -3.33 -20.43 -3.22
CA VAL A 482 -4.42 -19.50 -2.88
C VAL A 482 -5.54 -20.22 -2.15
N VAL A 483 -5.93 -21.41 -2.63
CA VAL A 483 -6.98 -22.22 -1.98
C VAL A 483 -6.51 -22.74 -0.61
N ALA A 484 -5.26 -23.19 -0.51
CA ALA A 484 -4.67 -23.62 0.75
C ALA A 484 -4.58 -22.46 1.77
N ALA A 485 -4.11 -21.30 1.35
CA ALA A 485 -4.07 -20.09 2.18
C ALA A 485 -5.45 -19.66 2.63
N TRP A 486 -6.45 -19.72 1.74
CA TRP A 486 -7.85 -19.46 2.08
C TRP A 486 -8.36 -20.40 3.17
N ALA A 487 -8.13 -21.70 3.03
CA ALA A 487 -8.53 -22.69 4.03
C ALA A 487 -7.81 -22.47 5.38
N ILE A 488 -6.50 -22.19 5.35
CA ILE A 488 -5.71 -21.93 6.56
C ILE A 488 -6.22 -20.67 7.28
N VAL A 489 -6.51 -19.59 6.56
CA VAL A 489 -7.06 -18.37 7.15
C VAL A 489 -8.43 -18.64 7.78
N LEU A 490 -9.30 -19.43 7.14
CA LEU A 490 -10.59 -19.79 7.70
C LEU A 490 -10.48 -20.63 8.97
N ILE A 491 -9.57 -21.62 9.00
CA ILE A 491 -9.39 -22.52 10.14
C ILE A 491 -8.74 -21.80 11.33
N VAL A 492 -7.73 -20.96 11.09
CA VAL A 492 -6.97 -20.33 12.19
C VAL A 492 -7.69 -19.11 12.77
N TRP A 493 -8.30 -18.27 11.92
CA TRP A 493 -8.92 -17.02 12.38
C TRP A 493 -10.42 -17.08 12.57
N GLU A 494 -11.10 -18.05 11.96
CA GLU A 494 -12.56 -18.15 11.93
C GLU A 494 -13.24 -16.78 11.70
N PRO A 495 -12.83 -16.02 10.66
CA PRO A 495 -13.12 -14.59 10.55
C PRO A 495 -14.62 -14.26 10.53
N PHE A 496 -15.44 -15.21 10.08
CA PHE A 496 -16.87 -15.02 9.85
C PHE A 496 -17.78 -15.73 10.85
N ALA A 497 -17.25 -16.26 11.96
CA ALA A 497 -18.05 -16.96 12.97
C ALA A 497 -19.20 -16.10 13.56
N ALA A 498 -18.99 -14.78 13.66
CA ALA A 498 -19.95 -13.82 14.20
C ALA A 498 -20.60 -12.90 13.14
N VAL A 499 -20.44 -13.20 11.84
CA VAL A 499 -20.83 -12.30 10.75
C VAL A 499 -21.82 -12.99 9.80
N PRO A 500 -23.13 -12.64 9.85
CA PRO A 500 -24.16 -13.33 9.06
C PRO A 500 -24.21 -12.90 7.59
N TYR A 501 -23.79 -11.68 7.25
CA TYR A 501 -23.73 -11.18 5.87
C TYR A 501 -22.64 -10.10 5.73
N ILE A 502 -22.16 -9.91 4.50
CA ILE A 502 -21.20 -8.85 4.19
C ILE A 502 -21.97 -7.58 3.87
N PRO A 503 -21.65 -6.45 4.51
CA PRO A 503 -22.30 -5.20 4.20
C PRO A 503 -21.86 -4.79 2.77
N LEU A 504 -22.82 -4.87 1.85
CA LEU A 504 -22.61 -4.63 0.44
C LEU A 504 -22.62 -3.13 0.17
N GLN A 505 -21.45 -2.54 -0.03
CA GLN A 505 -21.37 -1.22 -0.65
C GLN A 505 -21.19 -1.33 -2.16
N VAL A 506 -22.09 -0.66 -2.88
CA VAL A 506 -21.89 -0.36 -4.29
C VAL A 506 -20.80 0.70 -4.35
N VAL A 507 -19.61 0.33 -4.84
CA VAL A 507 -18.59 1.31 -5.23
C VAL A 507 -19.28 2.27 -6.20
N ASN A 508 -19.55 3.49 -5.73
CA ASN A 508 -20.10 4.54 -6.58
C ASN A 508 -18.99 4.94 -7.56
N THR A 509 -18.99 4.33 -8.75
CA THR A 509 -18.16 4.74 -9.90
C THR A 509 -18.63 6.08 -10.49
N ALA A 510 -19.18 6.97 -9.67
CA ALA A 510 -19.99 8.11 -10.10
C ALA A 510 -19.28 9.46 -9.97
N ALA A 511 -17.98 9.50 -9.64
CA ALA A 511 -17.26 10.74 -9.38
C ALA A 511 -15.94 10.93 -10.16
N GLU A 512 -15.50 9.97 -10.98
CA GLU A 512 -14.30 10.14 -11.80
C GLU A 512 -14.68 10.36 -13.27
N GLU A 513 -13.97 11.28 -13.94
CA GLU A 513 -14.10 11.55 -15.37
C GLU A 513 -14.32 10.24 -16.13
N GLN A 514 -15.44 10.15 -16.85
CA GLN A 514 -15.77 8.94 -17.59
C GLN A 514 -14.74 8.75 -18.71
N VAL A 515 -13.69 7.98 -18.43
CA VAL A 515 -12.74 7.52 -19.44
C VAL A 515 -13.55 6.83 -20.53
N SER A 516 -13.41 7.33 -21.76
CA SER A 516 -14.14 6.86 -22.93
C SER A 516 -14.04 5.33 -23.05
N SER A 517 -15.16 4.68 -23.35
CA SER A 517 -15.22 3.24 -23.57
C SER A 517 -14.23 2.80 -24.66
N ALA A 518 -13.97 3.66 -25.66
CA ALA A 518 -12.97 3.39 -26.69
C ALA A 518 -11.56 3.24 -26.11
N THR A 519 -11.16 4.12 -25.20
CA THR A 519 -9.84 4.06 -24.54
C THR A 519 -9.67 2.76 -23.75
N ARG A 520 -10.71 2.31 -23.05
CA ARG A 520 -10.68 1.03 -22.32
C ARG A 520 -10.52 -0.16 -23.25
N VAL A 521 -11.24 -0.17 -24.37
CA VAL A 521 -11.12 -1.22 -25.39
C VAL A 521 -9.70 -1.24 -25.98
N VAL A 522 -9.13 -0.07 -26.31
CA VAL A 522 -7.75 0.01 -26.81
C VAL A 522 -6.75 -0.56 -25.80
N VAL A 523 -6.85 -0.15 -24.53
CA VAL A 523 -5.97 -0.68 -23.47
C VAL A 523 -6.09 -2.20 -23.33
N LEU A 524 -7.32 -2.74 -23.34
CA LEU A 524 -7.55 -4.19 -23.25
C LEU A 524 -7.02 -4.94 -24.47
N VAL A 525 -7.28 -4.45 -25.68
CA VAL A 525 -6.84 -5.09 -26.93
C VAL A 525 -5.32 -5.09 -27.06
N VAL A 526 -4.67 -3.94 -26.83
CA VAL A 526 -3.20 -3.84 -26.90
C VAL A 526 -2.55 -4.72 -25.84
N SER A 527 -3.09 -4.74 -24.62
CA SER A 527 -2.57 -5.62 -23.56
C SER A 527 -2.75 -7.10 -23.92
N ALA A 528 -3.91 -7.49 -24.46
CA ALA A 528 -4.17 -8.86 -24.89
C ALA A 528 -3.24 -9.30 -26.04
N ILE A 529 -3.00 -8.43 -27.03
CA ILE A 529 -2.04 -8.67 -28.11
C ILE A 529 -0.63 -8.86 -27.53
N THR A 530 -0.20 -7.97 -26.65
CA THR A 530 1.13 -8.04 -26.02
C THR A 530 1.33 -9.35 -25.26
N ILE A 531 0.35 -9.75 -24.43
CA ILE A 531 0.39 -11.01 -23.67
C ILE A 531 0.41 -12.22 -24.61
N THR A 532 -0.39 -12.19 -25.68
CA THR A 532 -0.41 -13.27 -26.68
C THR A 532 0.96 -13.42 -27.35
N LEU A 533 1.61 -12.31 -27.69
CA LEU A 533 2.96 -12.31 -28.26
C LEU A 533 4.04 -12.80 -27.28
N TRP A 534 3.87 -12.61 -25.96
CA TRP A 534 4.77 -13.20 -24.96
C TRP A 534 4.59 -14.72 -24.80
N ILE A 535 3.37 -15.23 -25.05
CA ILE A 535 3.09 -16.67 -24.98
C ILE A 535 3.60 -17.39 -26.22
N LEU A 536 3.53 -16.73 -27.39
CA LEU A 536 4.05 -17.28 -28.63
C LEU A 536 5.59 -17.36 -28.61
N PRO A 537 6.19 -18.32 -29.35
CA PRO A 537 7.65 -18.42 -29.44
C PRO A 537 8.26 -17.11 -29.97
N ALA A 538 9.16 -16.51 -29.19
CA ALA A 538 9.72 -15.18 -29.48
C ALA A 538 10.39 -15.10 -30.87
N ASN A 539 10.95 -16.21 -31.33
CA ASN A 539 11.65 -16.35 -32.61
C ASN A 539 10.75 -16.16 -33.84
N LEU A 540 9.42 -16.18 -33.69
CA LEU A 540 8.49 -16.16 -34.82
C LEU A 540 8.29 -14.75 -35.42
N PHE A 541 8.43 -13.69 -34.63
CA PHE A 541 8.16 -12.31 -35.07
C PHE A 541 9.27 -11.31 -34.70
N PHE A 542 9.62 -11.23 -33.41
CA PHE A 542 10.44 -10.13 -32.88
C PHE A 542 11.77 -10.60 -32.26
N GLY A 543 11.99 -11.91 -32.12
CA GLY A 543 13.21 -12.51 -31.58
C GLY A 543 13.31 -12.50 -30.05
N ASP A 544 12.83 -11.44 -29.39
CA ASP A 544 12.94 -11.26 -27.94
C ASP A 544 11.67 -10.68 -27.29
N THR A 545 11.32 -11.19 -26.10
CA THR A 545 10.11 -10.76 -25.36
C THR A 545 10.19 -9.33 -24.82
N GLY A 546 11.39 -8.81 -24.59
CA GLY A 546 11.65 -7.42 -24.22
C GLY A 546 11.31 -6.46 -25.35
N ILE A 547 11.56 -6.82 -26.62
CA ILE A 547 11.14 -5.99 -27.78
C ILE A 547 9.61 -5.91 -27.85
N VAL A 548 8.92 -7.04 -27.66
CA VAL A 548 7.44 -7.07 -27.60
C VAL A 548 6.91 -6.15 -26.49
N ALA A 549 7.62 -6.02 -25.38
CA ALA A 549 7.23 -5.17 -24.25
C ALA A 549 7.28 -3.67 -24.56
N LEU A 550 7.93 -3.24 -25.65
CA LEU A 550 7.92 -1.85 -26.12
C LEU A 550 6.60 -1.44 -26.77
N ILE A 551 5.81 -2.40 -27.27
CA ILE A 551 4.52 -2.14 -27.94
C ILE A 551 3.57 -1.33 -27.05
N PRO A 552 3.21 -1.75 -25.82
CA PRO A 552 2.32 -0.96 -24.98
C PRO A 552 2.89 0.40 -24.61
N ILE A 553 4.22 0.54 -24.51
CA ILE A 553 4.88 1.83 -24.23
C ILE A 553 4.64 2.80 -25.38
N VAL A 554 4.99 2.41 -26.61
CA VAL A 554 4.82 3.26 -27.79
C VAL A 554 3.35 3.57 -28.03
N VAL A 555 2.46 2.58 -27.87
CA VAL A 555 1.03 2.76 -28.15
C VAL A 555 0.34 3.61 -27.08
N PHE A 556 0.54 3.33 -25.79
CA PHE A 556 -0.18 4.06 -24.73
C PHE A 556 0.32 5.49 -24.55
N PHE A 557 1.64 5.73 -24.62
CA PHE A 557 2.17 7.10 -24.58
C PHE A 557 2.02 7.83 -25.92
N GLY A 558 2.19 7.13 -27.06
CA GLY A 558 2.09 7.73 -28.38
C GLY A 558 0.68 8.19 -28.77
N ILE A 559 -0.35 7.44 -28.36
CA ILE A 559 -1.76 7.84 -28.56
C ILE A 559 -2.21 8.88 -27.52
N GLY A 560 -1.46 9.07 -26.44
CA GLY A 560 -1.82 9.99 -25.34
C GLY A 560 -2.81 9.39 -24.34
N ILE A 561 -2.90 8.05 -24.24
CA ILE A 561 -3.64 7.37 -23.17
C ILE A 561 -2.93 7.57 -21.82
N LEU A 562 -1.59 7.55 -21.85
CA LEU A 562 -0.74 7.85 -20.71
C LEU A 562 0.03 9.16 -20.97
N SER A 563 0.16 9.96 -19.92
CA SER A 563 0.84 11.26 -19.93
C SER A 563 2.31 11.15 -19.51
N LYS A 564 3.10 12.20 -19.72
CA LYS A 564 4.49 12.27 -19.22
C LYS A 564 4.56 12.08 -17.69
N ASP A 565 3.58 12.57 -16.96
CA ASP A 565 3.54 12.42 -15.50
C ASP A 565 3.32 10.96 -15.11
N ASP A 566 2.53 10.21 -15.87
CA ASP A 566 2.37 8.77 -15.66
C ASP A 566 3.67 8.02 -15.82
N PHE A 567 4.50 8.39 -16.80
CA PHE A 567 5.82 7.82 -17.00
C PHE A 567 6.74 8.07 -15.79
N ASN A 568 6.67 9.25 -15.20
CA ASN A 568 7.45 9.59 -13.99
C ASN A 568 6.98 8.83 -12.75
N THR A 569 5.71 8.40 -12.72
CA THR A 569 5.15 7.59 -11.61
C THR A 569 5.41 6.09 -11.75
N LEU A 570 6.03 5.63 -12.84
CA LEU A 570 6.45 4.23 -12.96
C LEU A 570 7.46 3.88 -11.86
N SER A 571 7.51 2.61 -11.48
CA SER A 571 8.36 2.12 -10.39
C SER A 571 9.85 2.03 -10.78
N TRP A 572 10.47 3.18 -11.10
CA TRP A 572 11.88 3.30 -11.52
C TRP A 572 12.86 2.71 -10.51
N HIS A 573 12.52 2.76 -9.22
CA HIS A 573 13.30 2.11 -8.18
C HIS A 573 13.45 0.59 -8.40
N LEU A 574 12.44 -0.10 -8.95
CA LEU A 574 12.52 -1.52 -9.30
C LEU A 574 13.46 -1.75 -10.49
N MET A 575 13.48 -0.83 -11.45
CA MET A 575 14.35 -0.91 -12.64
C MET A 575 15.82 -0.80 -12.24
N PHE A 576 16.14 0.18 -11.40
CA PHE A 576 17.50 0.36 -10.87
C PHE A 576 17.91 -0.76 -9.92
N LEU A 577 16.97 -1.32 -9.17
CA LEU A 577 17.25 -2.49 -8.35
C LEU A 577 17.62 -3.71 -9.22
N LEU A 578 16.83 -4.02 -10.25
CA LEU A 578 17.14 -5.12 -11.17
C LEU A 578 18.49 -4.90 -11.90
N ALA A 579 18.82 -3.64 -12.24
CA ALA A 579 20.13 -3.28 -12.78
C ALA A 579 21.25 -3.65 -11.80
N GLY A 580 21.08 -3.32 -10.51
CA GLY A 580 22.02 -3.70 -9.46
C GLY A 580 22.27 -5.20 -9.39
N GLY A 581 21.21 -6.00 -9.48
CA GLY A 581 21.31 -7.47 -9.47
C GLY A 581 22.12 -8.00 -10.66
N ASN A 582 21.89 -7.45 -11.86
CA ASN A 582 22.65 -7.79 -13.05
C ASN A 582 24.13 -7.41 -12.93
N MET A 583 24.41 -6.20 -12.42
CA MET A 583 25.78 -5.72 -12.20
C MET A 583 26.51 -6.54 -11.13
N LEU A 584 25.83 -6.91 -10.04
CA LEU A 584 26.40 -7.75 -8.99
C LEU A 584 26.65 -9.18 -9.50
N GLY A 585 25.73 -9.73 -10.27
CA GLY A 585 25.87 -11.03 -10.92
C GLY A 585 27.06 -11.07 -11.88
N LEU A 586 27.24 -10.01 -12.69
CA LEU A 586 28.43 -9.84 -13.53
C LEU A 586 29.70 -9.80 -12.68
N CYS A 587 29.74 -8.99 -11.62
CA CYS A 587 30.92 -8.91 -10.74
C CYS A 587 31.25 -10.26 -10.11
N ALA A 588 30.25 -11.01 -9.66
CA ALA A 588 30.42 -12.32 -9.04
C ALA A 588 30.92 -13.39 -10.03
N HIS A 589 30.50 -13.29 -11.30
CA HIS A 589 30.98 -14.14 -12.39
C HIS A 589 32.42 -13.77 -12.80
N ASP A 590 32.67 -12.52 -13.16
CA ASP A 590 33.97 -12.08 -13.71
C ASP A 590 35.09 -12.18 -12.68
N SER A 591 34.80 -11.94 -11.41
CA SER A 591 35.77 -12.06 -10.33
C SER A 591 36.16 -13.49 -9.97
N ARG A 592 35.50 -14.51 -10.56
CA ARG A 592 35.61 -15.94 -10.17
C ARG A 592 35.23 -16.24 -8.73
N LEU A 593 34.64 -15.29 -7.99
CA LEU A 593 34.21 -15.51 -6.61
C LEU A 593 33.25 -16.70 -6.50
N LEU A 594 32.29 -16.78 -7.43
CA LEU A 594 31.35 -17.90 -7.48
C LEU A 594 32.05 -19.24 -7.75
N ASP A 595 33.11 -19.26 -8.56
CA ASP A 595 33.88 -20.47 -8.83
C ASP A 595 34.65 -20.94 -7.61
N ILE A 596 35.20 -20.02 -6.80
CA ILE A 596 35.91 -20.35 -5.57
C ILE A 596 34.96 -20.94 -4.52
N ILE A 597 33.81 -20.29 -4.31
CA ILE A 597 32.76 -20.79 -3.39
C ILE A 597 32.28 -22.17 -3.86
N ALA A 598 32.04 -22.30 -5.17
CA ALA A 598 31.67 -23.55 -5.82
C ALA A 598 32.68 -24.67 -5.58
N MET A 599 33.97 -24.40 -5.79
CA MET A 599 35.05 -25.39 -5.61
C MET A 599 35.18 -25.82 -4.14
N SER A 600 35.03 -24.88 -3.20
CA SER A 600 35.04 -25.18 -1.76
C SER A 600 33.90 -26.13 -1.36
N MET A 601 32.72 -25.96 -1.95
CA MET A 601 31.55 -26.80 -1.68
C MET A 601 31.49 -28.06 -2.56
N LYS A 602 32.35 -28.19 -3.57
CA LYS A 602 32.22 -29.20 -4.64
C LYS A 602 32.19 -30.63 -4.11
N SER A 603 33.07 -30.99 -3.17
CA SER A 603 33.09 -32.34 -2.59
C SER A 603 31.75 -32.65 -1.92
N THR A 604 31.27 -31.74 -1.07
CA THR A 604 30.00 -31.89 -0.35
C THR A 604 28.80 -31.96 -1.30
N LEU A 605 28.79 -31.12 -2.36
CA LEU A 605 27.71 -31.05 -3.35
C LEU A 605 27.69 -32.22 -4.33
N THR A 606 28.85 -32.80 -4.65
CA THR A 606 28.95 -33.94 -5.58
C THR A 606 28.57 -35.25 -4.88
N ASP A 607 28.87 -35.37 -3.59
CA ASP A 607 28.56 -36.55 -2.79
C ASP A 607 27.10 -36.57 -2.30
N SER A 608 26.43 -35.40 -2.25
CA SER A 608 25.04 -35.30 -1.82
C SER A 608 24.04 -35.54 -2.97
N PRO A 609 22.92 -36.25 -2.73
CA PRO A 609 21.86 -36.38 -3.72
C PRO A 609 21.29 -34.99 -4.11
N PRO A 610 21.15 -34.66 -5.42
CA PRO A 610 20.68 -33.33 -5.86
C PRO A 610 19.35 -32.90 -5.25
N TYR A 611 18.44 -33.84 -5.01
CA TYR A 611 17.16 -33.58 -4.35
C TYR A 611 17.32 -33.13 -2.88
N LEU A 612 18.27 -33.72 -2.15
CA LEU A 612 18.55 -33.30 -0.77
C LEU A 612 19.16 -31.89 -0.72
N THR A 613 20.03 -31.59 -1.68
CA THR A 613 20.59 -30.23 -1.86
C THR A 613 19.48 -29.23 -2.13
N LEU A 614 18.54 -29.54 -3.03
CA LEU A 614 17.36 -28.69 -3.29
C LEU A 614 16.56 -28.44 -2.01
N LEU A 615 16.27 -29.48 -1.22
CA LEU A 615 15.51 -29.34 0.03
C LEU A 615 16.24 -28.44 1.03
N ALA A 616 17.55 -28.61 1.19
CA ALA A 616 18.37 -27.76 2.06
C ALA A 616 18.35 -26.29 1.61
N VAL A 617 18.45 -26.05 0.30
CA VAL A 617 18.37 -24.71 -0.29
C VAL A 617 16.98 -24.09 -0.06
N LEU A 618 15.89 -24.82 -0.30
CA LEU A 618 14.53 -24.34 -0.08
C LEU A 618 14.30 -23.96 1.39
N ILE A 619 14.78 -24.77 2.34
CA ILE A 619 14.70 -24.48 3.79
C ILE A 619 15.51 -23.22 4.11
N ALA A 620 16.76 -23.13 3.66
CA ALA A 620 17.61 -21.99 3.91
C ALA A 620 17.01 -20.69 3.36
N VAL A 621 16.52 -20.71 2.11
CA VAL A 621 15.87 -19.56 1.48
C VAL A 621 14.58 -19.19 2.18
N SER A 622 13.75 -20.16 2.58
CA SER A 622 12.53 -19.91 3.34
C SER A 622 12.83 -19.16 4.66
N ILE A 623 13.88 -19.56 5.37
CA ILE A 623 14.27 -18.95 6.64
C ILE A 623 14.83 -17.55 6.40
N ILE A 624 15.82 -17.40 5.51
CA ILE A 624 16.47 -16.11 5.23
C ILE A 624 15.45 -15.09 4.73
N THR A 625 14.59 -15.50 3.79
CA THR A 625 13.58 -14.61 3.18
C THR A 625 12.41 -14.28 4.10
N THR A 626 12.31 -14.95 5.25
CA THR A 626 11.35 -14.57 6.30
C THR A 626 11.82 -13.31 7.05
N PHE A 627 13.14 -13.11 7.18
CA PHE A 627 13.72 -11.96 7.89
C PHE A 627 14.17 -10.83 6.98
N VAL A 628 14.33 -11.11 5.69
CA VAL A 628 14.80 -10.17 4.67
C VAL A 628 13.74 -10.02 3.58
N SER A 629 13.64 -8.83 2.98
CA SER A 629 12.74 -8.59 1.84
C SER A 629 12.93 -9.63 0.73
N HIS A 630 11.82 -10.14 0.18
CA HIS A 630 11.80 -11.14 -0.91
C HIS A 630 12.73 -10.80 -2.07
N THR A 631 12.72 -9.53 -2.46
CA THR A 631 13.52 -9.03 -3.58
C THR A 631 15.01 -9.06 -3.25
N VAL A 632 15.39 -8.57 -2.06
CA VAL A 632 16.78 -8.54 -1.61
C VAL A 632 17.34 -9.96 -1.51
N ALA A 633 16.58 -10.86 -0.89
CA ALA A 633 16.99 -12.26 -0.75
C ALA A 633 17.24 -12.90 -2.13
N ALA A 634 16.35 -12.67 -3.10
CA ALA A 634 16.52 -13.18 -4.45
C ALA A 634 17.77 -12.62 -5.17
N MET A 635 18.06 -11.33 -5.01
CA MET A 635 19.24 -10.71 -5.63
C MET A 635 20.57 -11.24 -5.10
N ILE A 636 20.62 -11.61 -3.83
CA ILE A 636 21.81 -12.16 -3.18
C ILE A 636 21.93 -13.66 -3.48
N LEU A 637 20.84 -14.41 -3.29
CA LEU A 637 20.89 -15.87 -3.25
C LEU A 637 20.84 -16.50 -4.66
N LEU A 638 20.04 -15.96 -5.59
CA LEU A 638 19.83 -16.63 -6.88
C LEU A 638 21.10 -16.78 -7.73
N PRO A 639 22.01 -15.79 -7.83
CA PRO A 639 23.28 -15.98 -8.55
C PRO A 639 24.13 -17.13 -7.99
N ILE A 640 24.12 -17.31 -6.65
CA ILE A 640 24.83 -18.39 -5.97
C ILE A 640 24.16 -19.73 -6.27
N ILE A 641 22.82 -19.77 -6.20
CA ILE A 641 22.02 -20.97 -6.46
C ILE A 641 22.19 -21.45 -7.91
N VAL A 642 22.24 -20.56 -8.90
CA VAL A 642 22.55 -20.93 -10.29
C VAL A 642 23.86 -21.71 -10.35
N LYS A 643 24.92 -21.22 -9.69
CA LYS A 643 26.23 -21.86 -9.71
C LYS A 643 26.20 -23.22 -9.01
N ILE A 644 25.55 -23.32 -7.85
CA ILE A 644 25.32 -24.61 -7.16
C ILE A 644 24.62 -25.58 -8.13
N GLY A 645 23.66 -25.10 -8.91
CA GLY A 645 22.91 -25.89 -9.89
C GLY A 645 23.82 -26.58 -10.89
N PHE A 646 24.76 -25.82 -11.46
CA PHE A 646 25.71 -26.33 -12.45
C PHE A 646 26.74 -27.33 -11.90
N LEU A 647 26.98 -27.35 -10.58
CA LEU A 647 27.96 -28.24 -9.96
C LEU A 647 27.38 -29.58 -9.53
N MET A 648 26.05 -29.65 -9.37
CA MET A 648 25.42 -30.88 -8.91
C MET A 648 25.55 -31.99 -9.95
N PRO A 649 25.67 -33.26 -9.51
CA PRO A 649 25.64 -34.40 -10.41
C PRO A 649 24.35 -34.38 -11.24
N GLN A 650 24.46 -34.67 -12.53
CA GLN A 650 23.27 -34.83 -13.35
C GLN A 650 22.47 -36.04 -12.83
N SER A 651 21.23 -35.76 -12.42
CA SER A 651 20.28 -36.78 -11.99
C SER A 651 19.32 -37.09 -13.13
N THR A 652 19.00 -38.37 -13.31
CA THR A 652 18.01 -38.83 -14.28
C THR A 652 16.79 -39.38 -13.54
N GLY A 653 15.60 -39.13 -14.07
CA GLY A 653 14.34 -39.58 -13.49
C GLY A 653 13.33 -38.45 -13.25
N ILE A 654 12.16 -38.81 -12.73
CA ILE A 654 11.02 -37.89 -12.53
C ILE A 654 11.35 -36.80 -11.49
N MET A 655 12.09 -37.16 -10.44
CA MET A 655 12.53 -36.26 -9.36
C MET A 655 13.95 -35.71 -9.58
N ALA A 656 14.44 -35.70 -10.82
CA ALA A 656 15.72 -35.07 -11.14
C ALA A 656 15.71 -33.59 -10.74
N VAL A 657 16.86 -33.02 -10.42
CA VAL A 657 16.96 -31.58 -10.16
C VAL A 657 17.88 -30.98 -11.20
N THR A 658 17.33 -30.15 -12.06
CA THR A 658 18.07 -29.36 -13.05
C THR A 658 18.45 -27.99 -12.46
N PRO A 659 19.48 -27.30 -12.98
CA PRO A 659 19.80 -25.93 -12.55
C PRO A 659 18.61 -24.98 -12.70
N GLN A 660 17.83 -25.13 -13.78
CA GLN A 660 16.63 -24.35 -14.05
C GLN A 660 15.56 -24.58 -12.98
N SER A 661 15.29 -25.85 -12.64
CA SER A 661 14.32 -26.20 -11.59
C SER A 661 14.76 -25.63 -10.23
N MET A 662 16.05 -25.68 -9.90
CA MET A 662 16.54 -25.19 -8.63
C MET A 662 16.37 -23.68 -8.49
N VAL A 663 16.73 -22.92 -9.53
CA VAL A 663 16.61 -21.46 -9.52
C VAL A 663 15.14 -21.05 -9.52
N MET A 664 14.31 -21.66 -10.35
CA MET A 664 12.89 -21.34 -10.43
C MET A 664 12.16 -21.66 -9.12
N LEU A 665 12.31 -22.87 -8.58
CA LEU A 665 11.66 -23.27 -7.31
C LEU A 665 12.14 -22.40 -6.15
N THR A 666 13.41 -22.02 -6.13
CA THR A 666 13.92 -21.13 -5.08
C THR A 666 13.44 -19.70 -5.22
N ALA A 667 13.29 -19.18 -6.45
CA ALA A 667 12.67 -17.88 -6.69
C ALA A 667 11.20 -17.84 -6.25
N LEU A 668 10.46 -18.93 -6.50
CA LEU A 668 9.10 -19.10 -5.99
C LEU A 668 9.09 -19.16 -4.46
N MET A 669 10.05 -19.88 -3.85
CA MET A 669 10.21 -19.97 -2.39
C MET A 669 10.47 -18.61 -1.75
N CYS A 670 11.23 -17.71 -2.38
CA CYS A 670 11.42 -16.34 -1.90
C CYS A 670 10.06 -15.64 -1.70
N SER A 671 9.17 -15.71 -2.71
CA SER A 671 7.81 -15.16 -2.62
C SER A 671 6.94 -15.92 -1.61
N GLY A 672 7.26 -17.19 -1.34
CA GLY A 672 6.56 -18.10 -0.45
C GLY A 672 6.81 -17.88 1.04
N ALA A 673 7.82 -17.09 1.41
CA ALA A 673 8.18 -16.79 2.80
C ALA A 673 7.29 -15.68 3.37
N MET A 674 6.20 -16.02 4.03
CA MET A 674 5.14 -15.07 4.42
C MET A 674 4.95 -14.95 5.94
N ALA A 675 5.88 -15.49 6.73
CA ALA A 675 5.73 -15.60 8.19
C ALA A 675 5.78 -14.25 8.93
N PHE A 676 6.56 -13.28 8.45
CA PHE A 676 6.63 -11.95 9.08
C PHE A 676 6.04 -10.85 8.20
N PRO A 677 5.58 -9.74 8.81
CA PRO A 677 5.08 -8.62 8.03
C PRO A 677 6.15 -7.94 7.19
N ILE A 678 7.38 -7.89 7.71
CA ILE A 678 8.49 -7.15 7.10
C ILE A 678 9.04 -7.88 5.86
N SER A 679 8.74 -9.17 5.69
CA SER A 679 9.26 -9.96 4.57
C SER A 679 8.79 -9.47 3.20
N SER A 680 7.61 -8.85 3.13
CA SER A 680 7.04 -8.38 1.86
C SER A 680 6.13 -7.16 1.98
N PHE A 681 6.05 -6.39 0.90
CA PHE A 681 5.20 -5.21 0.84
C PHE A 681 3.70 -5.52 1.03
N PRO A 682 3.11 -6.59 0.45
CA PRO A 682 1.72 -6.94 0.74
C PRO A 682 1.44 -7.15 2.21
N ASN A 683 2.38 -7.77 2.93
CA ASN A 683 2.22 -8.01 4.36
C ASN A 683 2.30 -6.71 5.17
N VAL A 684 3.25 -5.82 4.85
CA VAL A 684 3.34 -4.48 5.45
C VAL A 684 2.08 -3.66 5.16
N ASN A 685 1.59 -3.67 3.92
CA ASN A 685 0.39 -2.93 3.52
C ASN A 685 -0.84 -3.35 4.34
N SER A 686 -1.06 -4.66 4.51
CA SER A 686 -2.14 -5.16 5.36
C SER A 686 -1.91 -4.89 6.85
N LEU A 687 -0.66 -4.88 7.32
CA LEU A 687 -0.32 -4.53 8.70
C LEU A 687 -0.66 -3.07 9.01
N LEU A 688 -0.43 -2.15 8.07
CA LEU A 688 -0.68 -0.71 8.20
C LEU A 688 -2.15 -0.32 7.97
N ALA A 689 -3.03 -1.28 7.68
CA ALA A 689 -4.45 -0.99 7.48
C ALA A 689 -5.11 -0.57 8.81
N GLU A 690 -5.82 0.56 8.77
CA GLU A 690 -6.47 1.18 9.92
C GLU A 690 -8.00 1.15 9.84
N ASP A 691 -8.63 1.02 11.00
CA ASP A 691 -10.05 1.24 11.21
C ASP A 691 -10.40 2.74 11.11
N SER A 692 -11.69 3.05 10.99
CA SER A 692 -12.30 4.38 10.99
C SER A 692 -11.86 5.29 12.16
N LYS A 693 -11.37 4.69 13.26
CA LYS A 693 -10.85 5.39 14.45
C LYS A 693 -9.31 5.54 14.45
N GLY A 694 -8.62 5.17 13.37
CA GLY A 694 -7.15 5.23 13.26
C GLY A 694 -6.41 4.12 14.01
N LYS A 695 -7.09 3.00 14.34
CA LYS A 695 -6.47 1.86 15.02
C LYS A 695 -6.11 0.76 14.01
N LEU A 696 -4.89 0.24 14.11
CA LEU A 696 -4.44 -0.87 13.27
C LEU A 696 -5.28 -2.14 13.51
N TYR A 697 -5.68 -2.79 12.41
CA TYR A 697 -6.38 -4.07 12.48
C TYR A 697 -5.45 -5.20 12.91
N LEU A 698 -4.29 -5.32 12.26
CA LEU A 698 -3.37 -6.44 12.44
C LEU A 698 -2.17 -6.04 13.31
N ARG A 699 -1.58 -7.04 13.94
CA ARG A 699 -0.29 -6.96 14.63
C ARG A 699 0.70 -7.94 14.00
N ALA A 700 1.99 -7.72 14.19
CA ALA A 700 3.01 -8.58 13.59
C ALA A 700 2.88 -10.07 13.96
N LYS A 701 2.44 -10.36 15.18
CA LYS A 701 2.19 -11.74 15.65
C LYS A 701 1.08 -12.47 14.89
N ASP A 702 0.16 -11.72 14.27
CA ASP A 702 -1.00 -12.28 13.58
C ASP A 702 -0.60 -12.94 12.25
N PHE A 703 0.52 -12.50 11.66
CA PHE A 703 1.14 -13.10 10.48
C PHE A 703 1.89 -14.39 10.80
N LEU A 704 2.46 -14.53 12.00
CA LEU A 704 3.39 -15.62 12.30
C LEU A 704 2.74 -16.99 12.14
N VAL A 705 1.58 -17.24 12.75
CA VAL A 705 0.95 -18.57 12.72
C VAL A 705 0.46 -18.92 11.31
N CYS A 706 -0.33 -18.03 10.69
CA CYS A 706 -0.87 -18.27 9.35
C CYS A 706 0.21 -18.27 8.28
N GLY A 707 1.11 -17.29 8.33
CA GLY A 707 2.20 -17.13 7.37
C GLY A 707 3.17 -18.31 7.42
N THR A 708 3.59 -18.74 8.61
CA THR A 708 4.43 -19.95 8.72
C THR A 708 3.71 -21.20 8.22
N ALA A 709 2.42 -21.38 8.54
CA ALA A 709 1.65 -22.52 8.04
C ALA A 709 1.57 -22.53 6.50
N ILE A 710 1.28 -21.38 5.87
CA ILE A 710 1.23 -21.24 4.42
C ILE A 710 2.61 -21.49 3.80
N THR A 711 3.67 -20.92 4.36
CA THR A 711 5.05 -21.12 3.91
C THR A 711 5.46 -22.59 3.97
N LEU A 712 5.08 -23.32 5.03
CA LEU A 712 5.36 -24.76 5.14
C LEU A 712 4.59 -25.58 4.10
N VAL A 713 3.29 -25.32 3.91
CA VAL A 713 2.50 -25.99 2.88
C VAL A 713 3.09 -25.73 1.50
N PHE A 714 3.48 -24.48 1.23
CA PHE A 714 4.12 -24.10 -0.03
C PHE A 714 5.46 -24.81 -0.25
N MET A 715 6.32 -24.85 0.78
CA MET A 715 7.58 -25.59 0.73
C MET A 715 7.37 -27.07 0.41
N VAL A 716 6.37 -27.70 1.03
CA VAL A 716 6.01 -29.10 0.74
C VAL A 716 5.57 -29.27 -0.72
N CYS A 717 4.78 -28.34 -1.27
CA CYS A 717 4.43 -28.37 -2.70
C CYS A 717 5.66 -28.26 -3.60
N LEU A 718 6.56 -27.31 -3.30
CA LEU A 718 7.81 -27.13 -4.05
C LEU A 718 8.69 -28.38 -4.03
N ALA A 719 8.80 -29.04 -2.87
CA ALA A 719 9.61 -30.24 -2.70
C ALA A 719 8.97 -31.50 -3.31
N THR A 720 7.65 -31.55 -3.48
CA THR A 720 6.94 -32.75 -3.95
C THR A 720 6.65 -32.70 -5.45
N TRP A 721 5.43 -32.34 -5.83
CA TRP A 721 4.94 -32.45 -7.21
C TRP A 721 5.43 -31.32 -8.13
N MET A 722 6.04 -30.27 -7.58
CA MET A 722 6.61 -29.18 -8.38
C MET A 722 7.94 -29.53 -9.03
N VAL A 723 8.78 -30.33 -8.37
CA VAL A 723 10.03 -30.84 -8.98
C VAL A 723 9.76 -31.56 -10.31
N PRO A 724 8.89 -32.58 -10.38
CA PRO A 724 8.62 -33.26 -11.64
C PRO A 724 7.90 -32.37 -12.66
N LEU A 725 7.03 -31.45 -12.21
CA LEU A 725 6.39 -30.49 -13.10
C LEU A 725 7.43 -29.56 -13.75
N THR A 726 8.38 -29.04 -12.97
CA THR A 726 9.46 -28.20 -13.51
C THR A 726 10.31 -28.97 -14.51
N ASN A 727 10.66 -30.22 -14.24
CA ASN A 727 11.45 -31.03 -15.18
C ASN A 727 10.69 -31.32 -16.48
N TYR A 728 9.38 -31.49 -16.40
CA TYR A 728 8.55 -31.74 -17.58
C TYR A 728 8.45 -30.49 -18.48
N VAL A 729 8.27 -29.31 -17.89
CA VAL A 729 8.09 -28.04 -18.63
C VAL A 729 9.42 -27.43 -19.07
N LEU A 730 10.46 -27.58 -18.24
CA LEU A 730 11.83 -27.14 -18.47
C LEU A 730 12.73 -28.37 -18.57
N PRO A 731 12.62 -29.15 -19.67
CA PRO A 731 13.51 -30.27 -19.87
C PRO A 731 14.95 -29.75 -19.92
N ALA A 732 15.87 -30.49 -19.31
CA ALA A 732 17.30 -30.28 -19.49
C ALA A 732 17.61 -30.51 -20.98
N ASN A 733 17.61 -29.44 -21.77
CA ASN A 733 18.17 -29.50 -23.11
C ASN A 733 19.65 -29.88 -22.97
N HIS A 734 20.03 -30.93 -23.69
CA HIS A 734 21.34 -31.58 -23.66
C HIS A 734 22.52 -30.62 -23.86
#